data_AF-A0A8T2RJR0-F1
#
_entry.id   AF-A0A8T2RJR0-F1
#
_cell.length_a   1.000
_cell.length_b   1.000
_cell.length_c   1.000
_cell.angle_alpha   90.00
_cell.angle_beta   90.00
_cell.angle_gamma   90.00
#
_symmetry.space_group_name_H-M   'P 1'
#
loop_
_entity.id
_entity.type
_entity.pdbx_description
1 polymer ?
#
loop_
_entity_poly.entity_id
_entity_poly.type
_entity_poly.pdbx_seq_one_letter_code
_entity_poly.pdbx_strand_id
1 'polypeptide(L)'
;MTTYPIVVRSPLGVLTVAELLFIMGIFTLVSYSFARTTYLRSQELHLRYALKPATFDASLKMTIFSAASEAMGRAAMIPFCLLWVPVSRGSPFLRLIRVPFEHAVRYHIWLSVLTLSMFTLHSLGYIGFYAATHGISQQIFEWETNGESCAVVAGLIGIIVGLIMWVSALSFFRRRWYELFFGVHHLYIIFFLFFLYHVIRTVHFIVIPCLLFMVDRFLRMVQSQHSVDVLSAKILESGCLHLRIAGGKESNTGGREWYHALSSWYLRIPSLSILMRFQWHLFSATSTPMDGREELSFMIKPLGKWTSNLKDQLFRSAQVHDISGLTYQCPFSLKAGVEGPYGYESDFFLEYNVLVLICGGIGVTPFLAILSDVLHRKQKGQRVLPSQIHVYHCVKKPEELCVLNSLDPNGIVPEYQRHGLEIEVCAYVTRQIIDTNAHKCPSSQTRKTPNNKEIAYSPTTLPTRYKPHAVSRISSKGEPVWLACIVIASITGYYILWGLSNVFLIKTPKASFPNYNRAHLVLVSMILGTVVFGGFFVLIWHLWLKQQQIQLHCSHPLPSISSTDSERTAYDSFLSMSTCSTLQENVPLSSIANHPISSSITSEAPIEVQHGSTPIKMNGKLKEIMIQMDRMENHKNGIATCSLTAHGSPWNGSLHFGCRPCWDDIFTHLGKLYQAQDIGVLVSGSTSMRQDVAEQCRKHTNIIGTASSNVFHYHSISFDL
;
A
#
# COMPACT_ATOMS: atom_id res chain seq x y z
N MET A 1 21.57 -8.05 3.66
CA MET A 1 22.32 -6.77 3.71
C MET A 1 21.46 -5.54 3.34
N THR A 2 20.55 -5.61 2.36
CA THR A 2 19.79 -4.44 1.89
C THR A 2 18.81 -3.84 2.90
N THR A 3 18.26 -4.63 3.83
CA THR A 3 17.35 -4.17 4.89
C THR A 3 18.04 -3.81 6.20
N TYR A 4 19.37 -3.92 6.27
CA TYR A 4 20.11 -3.67 7.50
C TYR A 4 20.11 -2.17 7.84
N PRO A 5 19.61 -1.77 9.03
CA PRO A 5 19.56 -0.36 9.42
C PRO A 5 20.96 0.13 9.83
N ILE A 6 21.55 1.02 9.03
CA ILE A 6 22.86 1.62 9.33
C ILE A 6 22.68 2.85 10.21
N VAL A 7 21.79 3.76 9.81
CA VAL A 7 21.56 5.02 10.54
C VAL A 7 20.15 4.98 11.11
N VAL A 8 20.02 4.94 12.44
CA VAL A 8 18.73 4.72 13.11
C VAL A 8 18.09 6.02 13.60
N ARG A 9 18.89 7.09 13.80
CA ARG A 9 18.44 8.38 14.33
C ARG A 9 18.86 9.54 13.42
N SER A 10 18.36 9.54 12.18
CA SER A 10 18.56 10.68 11.27
C SER A 10 17.27 11.50 11.09
N PRO A 11 17.37 12.79 10.71
CA PRO A 11 16.21 13.57 10.27
C PRO A 11 15.48 12.96 9.06
N LEU A 12 16.17 12.09 8.29
CA LEU A 12 15.62 11.35 7.15
C LEU A 12 14.99 10.00 7.57
N GLY A 13 14.98 9.68 8.87
CA GLY A 13 14.48 8.42 9.43
C GLY A 13 15.56 7.34 9.54
N VAL A 14 15.14 6.07 9.56
CA VAL A 14 16.05 4.93 9.52
C VAL A 14 16.56 4.77 8.07
N LEU A 15 17.88 4.71 7.88
CA LEU A 15 18.54 4.55 6.58
C LEU A 15 19.23 3.19 6.48
N THR A 16 18.92 2.49 5.41
CA THR A 16 19.53 1.24 4.98
C THR A 16 20.73 1.47 4.06
N VAL A 17 21.52 0.42 3.78
CA VAL A 17 22.61 0.45 2.79
C VAL A 17 22.10 0.93 1.42
N ALA A 18 20.96 0.39 0.97
CA ALA A 18 20.40 0.71 -0.34
C ALA A 18 20.02 2.20 -0.44
N GLU A 19 19.46 2.76 0.63
CA GLU A 19 19.10 4.18 0.68
C GLU A 19 20.34 5.10 0.70
N LEU A 20 21.41 4.71 1.40
CA LEU A 20 22.67 5.46 1.38
C LEU A 20 23.33 5.44 -0.01
N LEU A 21 23.35 4.29 -0.68
CA LEU A 21 23.85 4.18 -2.05
C LEU A 21 23.01 5.02 -3.02
N PHE A 22 21.68 5.03 -2.85
CA PHE A 22 20.79 5.87 -3.63
C PHE A 22 21.10 7.36 -3.42
N ILE A 23 21.19 7.83 -2.17
CA ILE A 23 21.52 9.23 -1.86
C ILE A 23 22.89 9.62 -2.45
N MET A 24 23.90 8.76 -2.29
CA MET A 24 25.23 8.98 -2.84
C MET A 24 25.20 9.06 -4.37
N GLY A 25 24.47 8.16 -5.04
CA GLY A 25 24.32 8.18 -6.49
C GLY A 25 23.66 9.45 -7.01
N ILE A 26 22.59 9.93 -6.36
CA ILE A 26 21.94 11.20 -6.70
C ILE A 26 22.90 12.38 -6.51
N PHE A 27 23.60 12.41 -5.38
CA PHE A 27 24.58 13.47 -5.10
C PHE A 27 25.67 13.50 -6.17
N THR A 28 26.27 12.35 -6.50
CA THR A 28 27.29 12.24 -7.55
C THR A 28 26.78 12.73 -8.90
N LEU A 29 25.57 12.33 -9.32
CA LEU A 29 24.99 12.75 -10.60
C LEU A 29 24.71 14.26 -10.63
N VAL A 30 24.17 14.82 -9.55
CA VAL A 30 23.90 16.26 -9.42
C VAL A 30 25.20 17.06 -9.44
N SER A 31 26.20 16.65 -8.65
CA SER A 31 27.52 17.30 -8.61
C SER A 31 28.22 17.22 -9.96
N TYR A 32 28.16 16.07 -10.63
CA TYR A 32 28.71 15.91 -11.98
C TYR A 32 28.02 16.84 -12.98
N SER A 33 26.68 16.89 -12.99
CA SER A 33 25.92 17.77 -13.89
C SER A 33 26.21 19.24 -13.64
N PHE A 34 26.33 19.63 -12.37
CA PHE A 34 26.70 20.98 -11.97
C PHE A 34 28.11 21.33 -12.47
N ALA A 35 29.11 20.51 -12.13
CA ALA A 35 30.50 20.72 -12.52
C ALA A 35 30.68 20.76 -14.05
N ARG A 36 30.06 19.81 -14.77
CA ARG A 36 30.11 19.76 -16.24
C ARG A 36 29.51 21.01 -16.87
N THR A 37 28.36 21.46 -16.39
CA THR A 37 27.70 22.66 -16.94
C THR A 37 28.54 23.91 -16.67
N THR A 38 29.01 24.08 -15.44
CA THR A 38 29.87 25.20 -15.06
C THR A 38 31.17 25.21 -15.88
N TYR A 39 31.78 24.05 -16.10
CA TYR A 39 32.99 23.91 -16.91
C TYR A 39 32.76 24.32 -18.38
N LEU A 40 31.75 23.75 -19.03
CA LEU A 40 31.44 24.07 -20.43
C LEU A 40 31.12 25.57 -20.60
N ARG A 41 30.37 26.13 -19.65
CA ARG A 41 30.03 27.55 -19.68
C ARG A 41 31.24 28.44 -19.43
N SER A 42 32.12 28.05 -18.51
CA SER A 42 33.39 28.73 -18.26
C SER A 42 34.29 28.74 -19.50
N GLN A 43 34.40 27.61 -20.23
CA GLN A 43 35.16 27.55 -21.48
C GLN A 43 34.61 28.50 -22.55
N GLU A 44 33.28 28.51 -22.73
CA GLU A 44 32.63 29.42 -23.67
C GLU A 44 32.91 30.89 -23.31
N LEU A 45 32.92 31.20 -22.01
CA LEU A 45 33.22 32.54 -21.51
C LEU A 45 34.68 32.93 -21.69
N HIS A 46 35.62 32.01 -21.44
CA HIS A 46 37.04 32.23 -21.69
C HIS A 46 37.32 32.52 -23.18
N LEU A 47 36.67 31.78 -24.09
CA LEU A 47 36.77 32.04 -25.53
C LEU A 47 36.22 33.43 -25.90
N ARG A 48 35.07 33.81 -25.35
CA ARG A 48 34.48 35.16 -25.58
C ARG A 48 35.36 36.28 -25.02
N TYR A 49 35.97 36.09 -23.85
CA TYR A 49 36.89 37.03 -23.24
C TYR A 49 38.18 37.19 -24.07
N ALA A 50 38.76 36.08 -24.52
CA ALA A 50 39.96 36.09 -25.37
C ALA A 50 39.75 36.89 -26.68
N LEU A 51 38.52 36.91 -27.20
CA LEU A 51 38.16 37.68 -28.39
C LEU A 51 37.89 39.18 -28.12
N LYS A 52 37.54 39.58 -26.88
CA LYS A 52 37.19 40.97 -26.52
C LYS A 52 37.62 41.34 -25.08
N PRO A 53 38.92 41.58 -24.82
CA PRO A 53 39.45 41.76 -23.46
C PRO A 53 39.13 43.13 -22.79
N ALA A 54 38.84 44.18 -23.57
CA ALA A 54 38.85 45.58 -23.09
C ALA A 54 37.65 46.04 -22.21
N THR A 55 36.73 45.16 -21.79
CA THR A 55 35.46 45.58 -21.14
C THR A 55 35.07 44.81 -19.86
N PHE A 56 35.96 43.99 -19.28
CA PHE A 56 35.45 42.77 -18.62
C PHE A 56 36.00 42.42 -17.22
N ASP A 57 36.08 43.36 -16.26
CA ASP A 57 36.49 42.98 -14.88
C ASP A 57 35.30 42.75 -13.92
N ALA A 58 34.35 43.69 -13.86
CA ALA A 58 33.07 43.51 -13.14
C ALA A 58 32.11 42.55 -13.88
N SER A 59 32.18 42.53 -15.22
CA SER A 59 31.34 41.69 -16.09
C SER A 59 31.69 40.19 -15.99
N LEU A 60 32.95 39.85 -15.72
CA LEU A 60 33.38 38.44 -15.61
C LEU A 60 32.76 37.75 -14.39
N LYS A 61 32.83 38.39 -13.21
CA LYS A 61 32.25 37.85 -11.97
C LYS A 61 30.74 37.65 -12.08
N MET A 62 30.03 38.62 -12.67
CA MET A 62 28.59 38.51 -12.92
C MET A 62 28.26 37.40 -13.92
N THR A 63 29.14 37.14 -14.88
CA THR A 63 28.92 36.08 -15.87
C THR A 63 29.27 34.68 -15.33
N ILE A 64 30.24 34.56 -14.43
CA ILE A 64 30.49 33.31 -13.68
C ILE A 64 29.29 33.00 -12.77
N PHE A 65 28.70 34.03 -12.14
CA PHE A 65 27.53 33.86 -11.29
C PHE A 65 26.29 33.39 -12.08
N SER A 66 26.06 33.94 -13.28
CA SER A 66 24.97 33.46 -14.15
C SER A 66 25.23 32.05 -14.67
N ALA A 67 26.49 31.69 -14.96
CA ALA A 67 26.87 30.33 -15.32
C ALA A 67 26.59 29.31 -14.20
N ALA A 68 26.92 29.65 -12.95
CA ALA A 68 26.61 28.82 -11.79
C ALA A 68 25.10 28.68 -11.56
N SER A 69 24.34 29.76 -11.79
CA SER A 69 22.88 29.76 -11.69
C SER A 69 22.24 28.86 -12.75
N GLU A 70 22.73 28.89 -13.99
CA GLU A 70 22.31 27.98 -15.06
C GLU A 70 22.64 26.52 -14.71
N ALA A 71 23.85 26.27 -14.21
CA ALA A 71 24.29 24.95 -13.79
C ALA A 71 23.40 24.36 -12.69
N MET A 72 22.96 25.19 -11.73
CA MET A 72 22.01 24.80 -10.70
C MET A 72 20.68 24.34 -11.31
N GLY A 73 20.11 25.12 -12.24
CA GLY A 73 18.84 24.78 -12.91
C GLY A 73 18.93 23.51 -13.75
N ARG A 74 20.04 23.30 -14.48
CA ARG A 74 20.26 22.07 -15.25
C ARG A 74 20.47 20.85 -14.36
N ALA A 75 21.27 20.98 -13.31
CA ALA A 75 21.51 19.89 -12.37
C ALA A 75 20.24 19.50 -11.59
N ALA A 76 19.35 20.46 -11.30
CA ALA A 76 18.04 20.22 -10.69
C ALA A 76 17.10 19.36 -11.56
N MET A 77 17.34 19.23 -12.87
CA MET A 77 16.55 18.35 -13.73
C MET A 77 16.67 16.88 -13.35
N ILE A 78 17.79 16.45 -12.77
CA ILE A 78 18.00 15.06 -12.35
C ILE A 78 17.04 14.67 -11.22
N PRO A 79 17.04 15.34 -10.05
CA PRO A 79 16.10 15.01 -9.00
C PRO A 79 14.65 15.32 -9.41
N PHE A 80 14.41 16.33 -10.27
CA PHE A 80 13.07 16.63 -10.76
C PHE A 80 12.50 15.53 -11.68
N CYS A 81 13.32 14.96 -12.56
CA CYS A 81 12.96 13.81 -13.39
C CYS A 81 12.53 12.61 -12.52
N LEU A 82 13.33 12.30 -11.51
CA LEU A 82 13.09 11.17 -10.62
C LEU A 82 11.92 11.40 -9.65
N LEU A 83 11.52 12.66 -9.41
CA LEU A 83 10.46 13.03 -8.47
C LEU A 83 9.09 12.38 -8.76
N TRP A 84 8.82 12.09 -10.04
CA TRP A 84 7.54 11.54 -10.52
C TRP A 84 7.44 10.03 -10.37
N VAL A 85 8.56 9.33 -10.25
CA VAL A 85 8.59 7.86 -10.16
C VAL A 85 7.98 7.38 -8.83
N PRO A 86 8.36 7.92 -7.64
CA PRO A 86 7.85 7.40 -6.37
C PRO A 86 6.36 7.71 -6.10
N VAL A 87 5.78 8.71 -6.77
CA VAL A 87 4.35 9.04 -6.65
C VAL A 87 3.46 8.19 -7.56
N SER A 88 4.07 7.43 -8.47
CA SER A 88 3.37 6.52 -9.37
C SER A 88 3.08 5.19 -8.67
N ARG A 89 1.98 5.11 -7.91
CA ARG A 89 1.67 4.04 -6.93
C ARG A 89 1.71 2.63 -7.52
N GLY A 90 1.13 2.44 -8.70
CA GLY A 90 1.10 1.19 -9.44
C GLY A 90 2.20 1.09 -10.51
N SER A 91 3.26 1.88 -10.42
CA SER A 91 4.31 1.92 -11.45
C SER A 91 5.00 0.56 -11.60
N PRO A 92 5.17 0.05 -12.84
CA PRO A 92 5.93 -1.17 -13.07
C PRO A 92 7.39 -1.02 -12.61
N PHE A 93 7.92 0.21 -12.56
CA PHE A 93 9.27 0.47 -12.07
C PHE A 93 9.40 0.17 -10.58
N LEU A 94 8.44 0.64 -9.75
CA LEU A 94 8.45 0.37 -8.30
C LEU A 94 8.31 -1.14 -8.02
N ARG A 95 7.48 -1.82 -8.81
CA ARG A 95 7.34 -3.29 -8.76
C ARG A 95 8.64 -4.01 -9.11
N LEU A 96 9.34 -3.56 -10.16
CA LEU A 96 10.61 -4.15 -10.60
C LEU A 96 11.70 -4.03 -9.53
N ILE A 97 11.81 -2.86 -8.87
CA ILE A 97 12.79 -2.64 -7.81
C ILE A 97 12.35 -3.20 -6.44
N ARG A 98 11.14 -3.79 -6.36
CA ARG A 98 10.51 -4.33 -5.14
C ARG A 98 10.42 -3.31 -3.99
N VAL A 99 10.22 -2.03 -4.32
CA VAL A 99 9.99 -0.98 -3.34
C VAL A 99 8.49 -0.68 -3.28
N PRO A 100 7.84 -0.94 -2.13
CA PRO A 100 6.42 -0.65 -1.99
C PRO A 100 6.20 0.88 -2.00
N PHE A 101 5.02 1.31 -2.46
CA PHE A 101 4.69 2.73 -2.63
C PHE A 101 4.84 3.53 -1.31
N GLU A 102 4.46 2.94 -0.19
CA GLU A 102 4.53 3.55 1.14
C GLU A 102 5.96 3.96 1.50
N HIS A 103 6.94 3.14 1.09
CA HIS A 103 8.36 3.47 1.26
C HIS A 103 8.81 4.51 0.22
N ALA A 104 8.36 4.37 -1.02
CA ALA A 104 8.72 5.24 -2.13
C ALA A 104 8.36 6.72 -1.87
N VAL A 105 7.27 7.01 -1.14
CA VAL A 105 6.89 8.38 -0.75
C VAL A 105 8.03 9.12 -0.04
N ARG A 106 8.87 8.43 0.74
CA ARG A 106 10.05 9.04 1.38
C ARG A 106 11.03 9.61 0.35
N TYR A 107 11.23 8.89 -0.76
CA TYR A 107 12.10 9.34 -1.85
C TYR A 107 11.52 10.57 -2.57
N HIS A 108 10.19 10.64 -2.74
CA HIS A 108 9.54 11.85 -3.26
C HIS A 108 9.80 13.08 -2.36
N ILE A 109 9.75 12.91 -1.03
CA ILE A 109 10.05 13.99 -0.09
C ILE A 109 11.52 14.43 -0.21
N TRP A 110 12.48 13.50 -0.27
CA TRP A 110 13.89 13.86 -0.40
C TRP A 110 14.21 14.54 -1.73
N LEU A 111 13.69 14.00 -2.84
CA LEU A 111 13.88 14.55 -4.18
C LEU A 111 13.19 15.90 -4.34
N SER A 112 12.02 16.13 -3.74
CA SER A 112 11.31 17.43 -3.82
C SER A 112 12.06 18.50 -3.05
N VAL A 113 12.56 18.20 -1.85
CA VAL A 113 13.38 19.13 -1.06
C VAL A 113 14.62 19.53 -1.84
N LEU A 114 15.33 18.56 -2.43
CA LEU A 114 16.51 18.84 -3.25
C LEU A 114 16.15 19.67 -4.50
N THR A 115 15.10 19.29 -5.23
CA THR A 115 14.65 19.97 -6.45
C THR A 115 14.27 21.42 -6.18
N LEU A 116 13.40 21.67 -5.18
CA LEU A 116 12.92 23.01 -4.88
C LEU A 116 14.01 23.89 -4.27
N SER A 117 14.95 23.31 -3.51
CA SER A 117 16.13 24.05 -3.05
C SER A 117 16.99 24.53 -4.22
N MET A 118 17.28 23.64 -5.18
CA MET A 118 18.07 23.99 -6.34
C MET A 118 17.36 24.97 -7.29
N PHE A 119 16.05 24.80 -7.52
CA PHE A 119 15.26 25.79 -8.28
C PHE A 119 15.20 27.15 -7.59
N THR A 120 15.09 27.19 -6.26
CA THR A 120 15.13 28.45 -5.51
C THR A 120 16.49 29.12 -5.66
N LEU A 121 17.60 28.38 -5.52
CA LEU A 121 18.95 28.91 -5.73
C LEU A 121 19.17 29.39 -7.17
N HIS A 122 18.67 28.65 -8.16
CA HIS A 122 18.67 29.05 -9.56
C HIS A 122 17.91 30.37 -9.76
N SER A 123 16.68 30.48 -9.26
CA SER A 123 15.86 31.70 -9.36
C SER A 123 16.50 32.89 -8.66
N LEU A 124 17.00 32.72 -7.43
CA LEU A 124 17.69 33.77 -6.67
C LEU A 124 18.97 34.24 -7.38
N GLY A 125 19.72 33.30 -7.97
CA GLY A 125 20.91 33.61 -8.76
C GLY A 125 20.60 34.46 -9.99
N TYR A 126 19.55 34.12 -10.74
CA TYR A 126 19.13 34.96 -11.88
C TYR A 126 18.54 36.31 -11.46
N ILE A 127 17.77 36.37 -10.36
CA ILE A 127 17.28 37.64 -9.82
C ILE A 127 18.45 38.55 -9.43
N GLY A 128 19.45 38.02 -8.72
CA GLY A 128 20.65 38.76 -8.36
C GLY A 128 21.46 39.22 -9.57
N PHE A 129 21.59 38.36 -10.59
CA PHE A 129 22.24 38.70 -11.85
C PHE A 129 21.53 39.88 -12.55
N TYR A 130 20.21 39.80 -12.73
CA TYR A 130 19.45 40.85 -13.40
C TYR A 130 19.42 42.16 -12.61
N ALA A 131 19.40 42.09 -11.27
CA ALA A 131 19.49 43.27 -10.41
C ALA A 131 20.79 44.04 -10.63
N ALA A 132 21.91 43.33 -10.71
CA ALA A 132 23.22 43.92 -10.90
C ALA A 132 23.49 44.38 -12.35
N THR A 133 22.80 43.82 -13.35
CA THR A 133 22.90 44.27 -14.75
C THR A 133 21.82 45.29 -15.16
N HIS A 134 21.01 45.79 -14.20
CA HIS A 134 19.87 46.67 -14.44
C HIS A 134 18.82 46.15 -15.45
N GLY A 135 18.75 44.83 -15.65
CA GLY A 135 17.91 44.19 -16.67
C GLY A 135 16.55 43.67 -16.17
N ILE A 136 16.18 43.95 -14.91
CA ILE A 136 14.98 43.40 -14.28
C ILE A 136 13.71 43.77 -15.05
N SER A 137 13.53 45.04 -15.41
CA SER A 137 12.30 45.52 -16.07
C SER A 137 12.11 44.86 -17.43
N GLN A 138 13.15 44.82 -18.26
CA GLN A 138 13.07 44.23 -19.59
C GLN A 138 12.71 42.73 -19.54
N GLN A 139 13.35 41.97 -18.65
CA GLN A 139 13.15 40.51 -18.57
C GLN A 139 11.86 40.07 -17.86
N ILE A 140 11.29 40.92 -17.00
CA ILE A 140 10.01 40.66 -16.31
C ILE A 140 8.81 41.10 -17.17
N PHE A 141 8.94 42.16 -17.97
CA PHE A 141 7.81 42.67 -18.76
C PHE A 141 7.76 42.13 -20.19
N GLU A 142 8.88 41.73 -20.78
CA GLU A 142 8.90 41.08 -22.09
C GLU A 142 8.68 39.56 -21.91
N TRP A 143 7.43 39.10 -22.07
CA TRP A 143 7.17 37.67 -22.17
C TRP A 143 7.82 37.13 -23.45
N GLU A 144 9.00 36.54 -23.30
CA GLU A 144 9.76 35.97 -24.42
C GLU A 144 8.99 34.79 -25.05
N THR A 145 8.59 34.96 -26.31
CA THR A 145 7.77 33.98 -27.04
C THR A 145 8.59 33.08 -27.97
N ASN A 146 9.87 33.40 -28.19
CA ASN A 146 10.72 32.69 -29.12
C ASN A 146 11.06 31.29 -28.60
N GLY A 147 10.87 30.30 -29.48
CA GLY A 147 11.06 28.86 -29.24
C GLY A 147 12.41 28.42 -28.63
N GLU A 148 13.38 29.33 -28.60
CA GLU A 148 14.79 29.09 -28.31
C GLU A 148 15.22 29.64 -26.94
N SER A 149 14.45 30.58 -26.38
CA SER A 149 14.76 31.30 -25.15
C SER A 149 13.86 30.88 -23.99
N CYS A 150 14.32 31.02 -22.75
CA CYS A 150 13.54 30.69 -21.56
C CYS A 150 12.58 31.83 -21.20
N ALA A 151 11.31 31.52 -20.91
CA ALA A 151 10.34 32.52 -20.44
C ALA A 151 10.53 32.76 -18.93
N VAL A 152 11.19 33.87 -18.56
CA VAL A 152 11.56 34.16 -17.16
C VAL A 152 10.34 34.34 -16.26
N VAL A 153 9.31 35.06 -16.73
CA VAL A 153 8.04 35.27 -16.00
C VAL A 153 7.36 33.95 -15.67
N ALA A 154 7.32 33.02 -16.62
CA ALA A 154 6.77 31.69 -16.39
C ALA A 154 7.56 30.93 -15.30
N GLY A 155 8.89 31.05 -15.31
CA GLY A 155 9.75 30.48 -14.27
C GLY A 155 9.48 31.09 -12.89
N LEU A 156 9.25 32.41 -12.83
CA LEU A 156 8.92 33.12 -11.59
C LEU A 156 7.56 32.67 -11.01
N ILE A 157 6.53 32.56 -11.86
CA ILE A 157 5.22 32.04 -11.45
C ILE A 157 5.38 30.58 -10.98
N GLY A 158 6.12 29.78 -11.73
CA GLY A 158 6.42 28.39 -11.38
C GLY A 158 7.07 28.26 -10.00
N ILE A 159 8.14 29.01 -9.71
CA ILE A 159 8.82 28.92 -8.40
C ILE A 159 7.95 29.43 -7.26
N ILE A 160 7.15 30.50 -7.44
CA ILE A 160 6.23 30.98 -6.41
C ILE A 160 5.21 29.89 -6.05
N VAL A 161 4.59 29.27 -7.05
CA VAL A 161 3.65 28.16 -6.83
C VAL A 161 4.36 26.97 -6.16
N GLY A 162 5.57 26.63 -6.61
CA GLY A 162 6.39 25.57 -6.02
C GLY A 162 6.73 25.82 -4.54
N LEU A 163 7.04 27.06 -4.17
CA LEU A 163 7.31 27.46 -2.78
C LEU A 163 6.06 27.36 -1.90
N ILE A 164 4.90 27.79 -2.40
CA ILE A 164 3.61 27.65 -1.70
C ILE A 164 3.33 26.17 -1.41
N MET A 165 3.52 25.31 -2.43
CA MET A 165 3.40 23.86 -2.25
C MET A 165 4.39 23.34 -1.21
N TRP A 166 5.66 23.77 -1.27
CA TRP A 166 6.70 23.30 -0.36
C TRP A 166 6.40 23.61 1.10
N VAL A 167 6.02 24.87 1.39
CA VAL A 167 5.68 25.31 2.75
C VAL A 167 4.53 24.49 3.31
N SER A 168 3.47 24.27 2.52
CA SER A 168 2.33 23.46 2.93
C SER A 168 2.70 21.99 3.23
N ALA A 169 3.73 21.47 2.56
CA ALA A 169 4.19 20.09 2.69
C ALA A 169 5.16 19.86 3.87
N LEU A 170 5.66 20.91 4.51
CA LEU A 170 6.51 20.79 5.70
C LEU A 170 5.79 20.01 6.81
N SER A 171 6.54 19.20 7.54
CA SER A 171 6.00 18.28 8.56
C SER A 171 5.14 18.99 9.61
N PHE A 172 5.51 20.23 9.98
CA PHE A 172 4.74 21.06 10.90
C PHE A 172 3.34 21.40 10.37
N PHE A 173 3.24 21.93 9.15
CA PHE A 173 1.96 22.32 8.55
C PHE A 173 1.13 21.10 8.17
N ARG A 174 1.74 20.12 7.49
CA ARG A 174 1.06 18.91 7.01
C ARG A 174 0.41 18.09 8.13
N ARG A 175 1.07 17.97 9.30
CA ARG A 175 0.52 17.22 10.44
C ARG A 175 -0.65 17.92 11.13
N ARG A 176 -0.72 19.24 11.05
CA ARG A 176 -1.75 20.04 11.73
C ARG A 176 -2.90 20.44 10.80
N TRP A 177 -2.63 20.59 9.51
CA TRP A 177 -3.54 21.09 8.48
C TRP A 177 -3.49 20.21 7.22
N TYR A 178 -3.69 18.89 7.39
CA TYR A 178 -3.56 17.92 6.29
C TYR A 178 -4.45 18.23 5.08
N GLU A 179 -5.70 18.64 5.30
CA GLU A 179 -6.63 18.98 4.21
C GLU A 179 -6.14 20.17 3.37
N LEU A 180 -5.56 21.19 4.02
CA LEU A 180 -4.98 22.34 3.33
C LEU A 180 -3.76 21.92 2.51
N PHE A 181 -2.86 21.14 3.12
CA PHE A 181 -1.72 20.55 2.41
C PHE A 181 -2.20 19.78 1.17
N PHE A 182 -3.16 18.87 1.33
CA PHE A 182 -3.66 18.04 0.24
C PHE A 182 -4.23 18.90 -0.90
N GLY A 183 -5.03 19.92 -0.58
CA GLY A 183 -5.58 20.85 -1.57
C GLY A 183 -4.50 21.68 -2.29
N VAL A 184 -3.61 22.34 -1.54
CA VAL A 184 -2.53 23.18 -2.08
C VAL A 184 -1.54 22.36 -2.91
N HIS A 185 -1.29 21.10 -2.55
CA HIS A 185 -0.36 20.26 -3.31
C HIS A 185 -0.84 19.98 -4.74
N HIS A 186 -2.15 20.04 -5.03
CA HIS A 186 -2.68 19.92 -6.40
C HIS A 186 -2.25 21.07 -7.34
N LEU A 187 -1.72 22.17 -6.79
CA LEU A 187 -1.09 23.22 -7.58
C LEU A 187 0.13 22.72 -8.39
N TYR A 188 0.56 21.46 -8.21
CA TYR A 188 1.55 20.82 -9.08
C TYR A 188 1.18 20.88 -10.56
N ILE A 189 -0.12 20.92 -10.90
CA ILE A 189 -0.60 21.06 -12.28
C ILE A 189 -0.20 22.43 -12.85
N ILE A 190 -0.42 23.48 -12.06
CA ILE A 190 -0.05 24.85 -12.42
C ILE A 190 1.47 24.99 -12.45
N PHE A 191 2.17 24.47 -11.44
CA PHE A 191 3.63 24.41 -11.42
C PHE A 191 4.20 23.77 -12.68
N PHE A 192 3.68 22.59 -13.06
CA PHE A 192 4.16 21.85 -14.23
C PHE A 192 3.87 22.60 -15.55
N LEU A 193 2.70 23.22 -15.69
CA LEU A 193 2.36 24.03 -16.85
C LEU A 193 3.33 25.20 -17.03
N PHE A 194 3.56 25.97 -15.98
CA PHE A 194 4.48 27.11 -16.02
C PHE A 194 5.95 26.70 -16.13
N PHE A 195 6.31 25.52 -15.61
CA PHE A 195 7.61 24.89 -15.88
C PHE A 195 7.80 24.61 -17.39
N LEU A 196 6.79 24.04 -18.06
CA LEU A 196 6.85 23.81 -19.51
C LEU A 196 6.93 25.11 -20.32
N TYR A 197 6.22 26.15 -19.89
CA TYR A 197 6.33 27.49 -20.50
C TYR A 197 7.71 28.10 -20.31
N HIS A 198 8.33 27.88 -19.14
CA HIS A 198 9.65 28.37 -18.83
C HIS A 198 10.74 27.72 -19.69
N VAL A 199 10.72 26.38 -19.82
CA VAL A 199 11.83 25.62 -20.43
C VAL A 199 11.35 24.39 -21.22
N ILE A 200 10.64 24.62 -22.34
CA ILE A 200 10.10 23.53 -23.16
C ILE A 200 11.17 22.56 -23.70
N ARG A 201 12.39 23.05 -23.98
CA ARG A 201 13.47 22.24 -24.57
C ARG A 201 13.92 21.09 -23.68
N THR A 202 13.76 21.21 -22.36
CA THR A 202 14.19 20.17 -21.40
C THR A 202 13.12 19.13 -21.13
N VAL A 203 11.94 19.23 -21.74
CA VAL A 203 10.82 18.31 -21.52
C VAL A 203 11.19 16.85 -21.79
N HIS A 204 12.09 16.61 -22.75
CA HIS A 204 12.56 15.26 -23.10
C HIS A 204 13.24 14.53 -21.94
N PHE A 205 13.81 15.26 -20.97
CA PHE A 205 14.42 14.66 -19.78
C PHE A 205 13.40 14.16 -18.77
N ILE A 206 12.18 14.71 -18.75
CA ILE A 206 11.18 14.41 -17.71
C ILE A 206 9.94 13.70 -18.24
N VAL A 207 9.76 13.63 -19.56
CA VAL A 207 8.52 13.16 -20.17
C VAL A 207 8.20 11.70 -19.83
N ILE A 208 9.20 10.81 -19.79
CA ILE A 208 8.98 9.39 -19.49
C ILE A 208 8.46 9.20 -18.05
N PRO A 209 9.10 9.73 -16.99
CA PRO A 209 8.54 9.70 -15.64
C PRO A 209 7.17 10.38 -15.52
N CYS A 210 6.93 11.50 -16.20
CA CYS A 210 5.62 12.14 -16.20
C CYS A 210 4.54 11.25 -16.87
N LEU A 211 4.88 10.56 -17.95
CA LEU A 211 3.98 9.58 -18.59
C LEU A 211 3.70 8.39 -17.67
N LEU A 212 4.69 7.89 -16.93
CA LEU A 212 4.45 6.85 -15.91
C LEU A 212 3.42 7.32 -14.87
N PHE A 213 3.55 8.56 -14.39
CA PHE A 213 2.59 9.15 -13.47
C PHE A 213 1.19 9.33 -14.10
N MET A 214 1.12 9.76 -15.36
CA MET A 214 -0.15 9.91 -16.08
C MET A 214 -0.84 8.57 -16.33
N VAL A 215 -0.10 7.53 -16.73
CA VAL A 215 -0.62 6.16 -16.88
C VAL A 215 -1.15 5.65 -15.54
N ASP A 216 -0.39 5.80 -14.46
CA ASP A 216 -0.82 5.42 -13.11
C ASP A 216 -2.09 6.19 -12.68
N ARG A 217 -2.19 7.48 -12.98
CA ARG A 217 -3.41 8.29 -12.73
C ARG A 217 -4.60 7.81 -13.56
N PHE A 218 -4.38 7.49 -14.84
CA PHE A 218 -5.41 6.97 -15.74
C PHE A 218 -5.93 5.60 -15.29
N LEU A 219 -5.03 4.67 -14.92
CA LEU A 219 -5.42 3.35 -14.42
C LEU A 219 -6.25 3.43 -13.14
N ARG A 220 -5.86 4.29 -12.18
CA ARG A 220 -6.66 4.53 -10.96
C ARG A 220 -8.03 5.12 -11.26
N MET A 221 -8.12 6.02 -12.24
CA MET A 221 -9.41 6.55 -12.68
C MET A 221 -10.30 5.42 -13.22
N VAL A 222 -9.77 4.53 -14.05
CA VAL A 222 -10.51 3.36 -14.56
C VAL A 222 -10.91 2.39 -13.43
N GLN A 223 -10.01 2.09 -12.50
CA GLN A 223 -10.32 1.24 -11.34
C GLN A 223 -11.43 1.81 -10.45
N SER A 224 -11.39 3.12 -10.19
CA SER A 224 -12.27 3.79 -9.22
C SER A 224 -13.68 4.11 -9.74
N GLN A 225 -13.97 3.83 -11.02
CA GLN A 225 -15.31 4.01 -11.61
C GLN A 225 -16.35 3.03 -11.03
N HIS A 226 -15.92 1.87 -10.53
CA HIS A 226 -16.82 0.86 -10.00
C HIS A 226 -17.09 1.07 -8.50
N SER A 227 -18.37 1.05 -8.13
CA SER A 227 -18.79 0.94 -6.74
C SER A 227 -18.74 -0.53 -6.29
N VAL A 228 -18.13 -0.77 -5.14
CA VAL A 228 -18.01 -2.07 -4.48
C VAL A 228 -19.01 -2.15 -3.35
N ASP A 229 -19.69 -3.28 -3.20
CA ASP A 229 -20.68 -3.46 -2.15
C ASP A 229 -20.02 -3.82 -0.82
N VAL A 230 -20.49 -3.19 0.26
CA VAL A 230 -20.09 -3.51 1.64
C VAL A 230 -20.91 -4.69 2.13
N LEU A 231 -20.21 -5.75 2.55
CA LEU A 231 -20.80 -7.01 3.00
C LEU A 231 -21.11 -7.00 4.48
N SER A 232 -20.29 -6.39 5.33
CA SER A 232 -20.63 -6.23 6.75
C SER A 232 -19.87 -5.09 7.39
N ALA A 233 -20.48 -4.47 8.40
CA ALA A 233 -19.84 -3.45 9.23
C ALA A 233 -20.07 -3.79 10.70
N LYS A 234 -18.98 -3.89 11.48
CA LYS A 234 -19.02 -4.25 12.90
C LYS A 234 -18.26 -3.23 13.74
N ILE A 235 -18.88 -2.65 14.77
CA ILE A 235 -18.20 -1.76 15.72
C ILE A 235 -17.74 -2.58 16.93
N LEU A 236 -16.43 -2.61 17.17
CA LEU A 236 -15.78 -3.27 18.31
C LEU A 236 -15.88 -2.43 19.59
N GLU A 237 -15.65 -3.06 20.75
CA GLU A 237 -15.64 -2.40 22.07
C GLU A 237 -14.62 -1.26 22.18
N SER A 238 -13.49 -1.38 21.47
CA SER A 238 -12.49 -0.32 21.32
C SER A 238 -13.01 0.93 20.61
N GLY A 239 -14.21 0.86 20.03
CA GLY A 239 -14.75 1.84 19.10
C GLY A 239 -14.14 1.76 17.69
N CYS A 240 -13.33 0.75 17.41
CA CYS A 240 -12.80 0.48 16.08
C CYS A 240 -13.85 -0.19 15.19
N LEU A 241 -13.87 0.15 13.91
CA LEU A 241 -14.79 -0.40 12.92
C LEU A 241 -14.13 -1.53 12.13
N HIS A 242 -14.70 -2.73 12.14
CA HIS A 242 -14.38 -3.83 11.24
C HIS A 242 -15.32 -3.79 10.02
N LEU A 243 -14.78 -3.50 8.84
CA LEU A 243 -15.53 -3.37 7.59
C LEU A 243 -15.14 -4.50 6.64
N ARG A 244 -16.11 -5.25 6.10
CA ARG A 244 -15.91 -6.27 5.06
C ARG A 244 -16.60 -5.83 3.79
N ILE A 245 -15.89 -5.93 2.66
CA ILE A 245 -16.37 -5.55 1.33
C ILE A 245 -16.19 -6.72 0.35
N ALA A 246 -16.97 -6.71 -0.73
CA ALA A 246 -16.90 -7.75 -1.75
C ALA A 246 -15.55 -7.73 -2.48
N GLY A 247 -14.78 -8.82 -2.36
CA GLY A 247 -13.47 -8.99 -2.98
C GLY A 247 -13.55 -9.56 -4.40
N GLY A 248 -12.39 -9.71 -5.03
CA GLY A 248 -12.28 -10.37 -6.35
C GLY A 248 -12.47 -11.88 -6.25
N LYS A 249 -13.17 -12.47 -7.23
CA LYS A 249 -13.42 -13.93 -7.26
C LYS A 249 -12.19 -14.76 -7.63
N GLU A 250 -11.90 -15.79 -6.84
CA GLU A 250 -10.80 -16.77 -7.05
C GLU A 250 -11.13 -17.73 -8.22
N SER A 251 -12.41 -18.06 -8.41
CA SER A 251 -12.87 -18.81 -9.59
C SER A 251 -12.50 -18.13 -10.92
N ASN A 252 -12.39 -16.79 -10.96
CA ASN A 252 -12.06 -16.05 -12.18
C ASN A 252 -10.55 -15.85 -12.41
N THR A 253 -9.68 -16.39 -11.54
CA THR A 253 -8.21 -16.20 -11.62
C THR A 253 -7.46 -17.46 -12.04
N GLY A 254 -8.15 -18.55 -12.38
CA GLY A 254 -7.52 -19.84 -12.62
C GLY A 254 -6.76 -20.36 -11.39
N GLY A 255 -7.21 -19.99 -10.18
CA GLY A 255 -6.57 -20.36 -8.92
C GLY A 255 -5.40 -19.45 -8.48
N ARG A 256 -5.21 -18.28 -9.12
CA ARG A 256 -4.17 -17.32 -8.72
C ARG A 256 -4.69 -16.29 -7.70
N GLU A 257 -3.88 -15.97 -6.70
CA GLU A 257 -4.16 -14.92 -5.72
C GLU A 257 -4.22 -13.54 -6.40
N TRP A 258 -5.21 -12.71 -6.05
CA TRP A 258 -5.43 -11.38 -6.66
C TRP A 258 -4.82 -10.21 -5.86
N TYR A 259 -4.31 -10.48 -4.65
CA TYR A 259 -3.56 -9.53 -3.81
C TYR A 259 -2.61 -10.31 -2.87
N HIS A 260 -1.74 -9.61 -2.15
CA HIS A 260 -0.82 -10.19 -1.16
C HIS A 260 -1.28 -9.88 0.27
N ALA A 261 -0.89 -10.74 1.22
CA ALA A 261 -0.92 -10.37 2.63
C ALA A 261 0.01 -9.14 2.83
N LEU A 262 -0.35 -8.22 3.72
CA LEU A 262 0.23 -6.86 3.84
C LEU A 262 -0.17 -5.83 2.77
N SER A 263 -1.13 -6.15 1.89
CA SER A 263 -1.65 -5.15 0.96
C SER A 263 -2.43 -4.04 1.66
N SER A 264 -2.40 -2.85 1.06
CA SER A 264 -3.12 -1.66 1.50
C SER A 264 -3.98 -1.11 0.36
N TRP A 265 -5.09 -0.49 0.73
CA TRP A 265 -6.14 -0.10 -0.19
C TRP A 265 -6.66 1.28 0.15
N TYR A 266 -6.95 2.06 -0.89
CA TYR A 266 -7.66 3.32 -0.74
C TYR A 266 -9.16 3.07 -0.74
N LEU A 267 -9.82 3.60 0.28
CA LEU A 267 -11.26 3.50 0.48
C LEU A 267 -11.90 4.87 0.37
N ARG A 268 -13.03 4.92 -0.34
CA ARG A 268 -13.92 6.08 -0.43
C ARG A 268 -15.33 5.64 -0.12
N ILE A 269 -16.02 6.36 0.76
CA ILE A 269 -17.43 6.09 1.07
C ILE A 269 -18.24 7.33 0.68
N PRO A 270 -18.85 7.36 -0.52
CA PRO A 270 -19.52 8.54 -1.06
C PRO A 270 -20.71 9.01 -0.24
N SER A 271 -21.35 8.09 0.50
CA SER A 271 -22.56 8.34 1.29
C SER A 271 -22.30 9.07 2.61
N LEU A 272 -21.04 9.30 3.02
CA LEU A 272 -20.73 9.97 4.28
C LEU A 272 -21.19 11.43 4.30
N SER A 273 -20.68 12.25 3.40
CA SER A 273 -21.12 13.65 3.31
C SER A 273 -20.72 14.26 1.98
N ILE A 274 -21.39 15.36 1.61
CA ILE A 274 -21.08 16.14 0.42
C ILE A 274 -19.59 16.55 0.38
N LEU A 275 -19.06 17.03 1.51
CA LEU A 275 -17.68 17.50 1.62
C LEU A 275 -16.63 16.37 1.57
N MET A 276 -17.00 15.13 1.95
CA MET A 276 -16.07 14.00 2.06
C MET A 276 -16.23 12.98 0.92
N ARG A 277 -17.19 13.18 0.01
CA ARG A 277 -17.56 12.24 -1.07
C ARG A 277 -16.40 11.86 -2.00
N PHE A 278 -15.40 12.73 -2.11
CA PHE A 278 -14.25 12.58 -3.00
C PHE A 278 -12.93 12.27 -2.25
N GLN A 279 -12.98 12.14 -0.92
CA GLN A 279 -11.79 11.83 -0.14
C GLN A 279 -11.49 10.32 -0.17
N TRP A 280 -10.26 9.98 -0.51
CA TRP A 280 -9.72 8.62 -0.50
C TRP A 280 -8.77 8.46 0.68
N HIS A 281 -8.98 7.42 1.49
CA HIS A 281 -8.18 7.14 2.69
C HIS A 281 -7.53 5.77 2.60
N LEU A 282 -6.25 5.68 2.95
CA LEU A 282 -5.46 4.44 2.86
C LEU A 282 -5.65 3.61 4.13
N PHE A 283 -5.93 2.32 3.96
CA PHE A 283 -6.05 1.34 5.05
C PHE A 283 -5.36 0.02 4.68
N SER A 284 -4.71 -0.62 5.64
CA SER A 284 -4.19 -1.99 5.48
C SER A 284 -5.34 -2.98 5.46
N ALA A 285 -5.27 -3.98 4.58
CA ALA A 285 -6.15 -5.13 4.64
C ALA A 285 -5.86 -5.95 5.92
N THR A 286 -6.92 -6.45 6.54
CA THR A 286 -6.85 -7.47 7.60
C THR A 286 -7.13 -8.88 7.10
N SER A 287 -7.63 -9.01 5.87
CA SER A 287 -7.89 -10.28 5.19
C SER A 287 -6.68 -10.79 4.40
N THR A 288 -6.72 -12.07 4.04
CA THR A 288 -5.77 -12.73 3.12
C THR A 288 -6.54 -13.28 1.92
N PRO A 289 -5.93 -13.34 0.71
CA PRO A 289 -6.50 -14.09 -0.40
C PRO A 289 -6.70 -15.58 -0.06
N MET A 290 -6.01 -16.12 0.96
CA MET A 290 -6.03 -17.54 1.31
C MET A 290 -7.30 -18.00 2.04
N ASP A 291 -8.08 -17.07 2.60
CA ASP A 291 -9.33 -17.34 3.35
C ASP A 291 -10.46 -17.89 2.44
N GLY A 292 -10.36 -17.73 1.12
CA GLY A 292 -11.31 -18.30 0.16
C GLY A 292 -12.73 -17.70 0.20
N ARG A 293 -13.01 -16.78 1.14
CA ARG A 293 -14.31 -16.09 1.26
C ARG A 293 -14.59 -15.11 0.12
N GLU A 294 -13.59 -14.78 -0.70
CA GLU A 294 -13.66 -13.76 -1.75
C GLU A 294 -14.03 -12.37 -1.18
N GLU A 295 -13.50 -12.04 -0.01
CA GLU A 295 -13.78 -10.78 0.70
C GLU A 295 -12.50 -10.01 1.01
N LEU A 296 -12.66 -8.70 1.20
CA LEU A 296 -11.61 -7.82 1.67
C LEU A 296 -12.06 -7.12 2.96
N SER A 297 -11.26 -7.24 4.02
CA SER A 297 -11.59 -6.68 5.33
C SER A 297 -10.63 -5.59 5.78
N PHE A 298 -11.16 -4.61 6.52
CA PHE A 298 -10.42 -3.48 7.08
C PHE A 298 -10.80 -3.25 8.53
N MET A 299 -9.83 -2.74 9.29
CA MET A 299 -10.03 -2.35 10.68
C MET A 299 -9.68 -0.86 10.84
N ILE A 300 -10.71 -0.03 11.03
CA ILE A 300 -10.65 1.43 10.94
C ILE A 300 -10.84 2.04 12.32
N LYS A 301 -9.78 2.67 12.85
CA LYS A 301 -9.84 3.40 14.13
C LYS A 301 -10.30 4.85 13.90
N PRO A 302 -11.27 5.39 14.68
CA PRO A 302 -11.73 6.77 14.54
C PRO A 302 -10.69 7.77 15.07
N LEU A 303 -9.76 8.18 14.22
CA LEU A 303 -8.66 9.10 14.55
C LEU A 303 -8.81 10.50 13.94
N GLY A 304 -9.57 10.63 12.85
CA GLY A 304 -9.80 11.89 12.14
C GLY A 304 -11.27 12.11 11.78
N LYS A 305 -11.57 13.31 11.23
CA LYS A 305 -12.93 13.75 10.91
C LYS A 305 -13.69 12.75 10.02
N TRP A 306 -13.03 12.21 9.00
CA TRP A 306 -13.60 11.22 8.09
C TRP A 306 -13.94 9.90 8.82
N THR A 307 -12.98 9.32 9.54
CA THR A 307 -13.15 8.04 10.24
C THR A 307 -14.17 8.12 11.38
N SER A 308 -14.25 9.25 12.07
CA SER A 308 -15.24 9.46 13.13
C SER A 308 -16.64 9.61 12.56
N ASN A 309 -16.81 10.34 11.44
CA ASN A 309 -18.10 10.46 10.77
C ASN A 309 -18.61 9.09 10.28
N LEU A 310 -17.72 8.27 9.72
CA LEU A 310 -18.06 6.89 9.34
C LEU A 310 -18.60 6.08 10.52
N LYS A 311 -17.91 6.14 11.67
CA LYS A 311 -18.37 5.47 12.89
C LYS A 311 -19.71 6.04 13.37
N ASP A 312 -19.84 7.35 13.44
CA ASP A 312 -21.04 8.03 13.95
C ASP A 312 -22.26 7.72 13.09
N GLN A 313 -22.11 7.63 11.77
CA GLN A 313 -23.20 7.23 10.88
C GLN A 313 -23.66 5.80 11.14
N LEU A 314 -22.72 4.86 11.22
CA LEU A 314 -23.01 3.46 11.53
C LEU A 314 -23.63 3.29 12.92
N PHE A 315 -23.24 4.13 13.87
CA PHE A 315 -23.79 4.10 15.23
C PHE A 315 -25.21 4.69 15.28
N ARG A 316 -25.44 5.88 14.70
CA ARG A 316 -26.78 6.49 14.61
C ARG A 316 -27.77 5.57 13.91
N SER A 317 -27.30 4.92 12.86
CA SER A 317 -28.12 4.03 12.09
C SER A 317 -28.51 2.77 12.88
N ALA A 318 -27.68 2.34 13.83
CA ALA A 318 -27.97 1.18 14.67
C ALA A 318 -29.09 1.48 15.66
N GLN A 319 -29.05 2.68 16.23
CA GLN A 319 -30.02 3.13 17.22
C GLN A 319 -31.44 3.25 16.64
N VAL A 320 -31.57 3.70 15.39
CA VAL A 320 -32.88 3.80 14.71
C VAL A 320 -33.50 2.40 14.50
N HIS A 321 -32.68 1.39 14.23
CA HIS A 321 -33.15 0.01 14.05
C HIS A 321 -33.55 -0.68 15.37
N ASP A 322 -32.82 -0.42 16.46
CA ASP A 322 -33.15 -0.97 17.80
C ASP A 322 -34.54 -0.51 18.29
N ILE A 323 -34.97 0.70 17.88
CA ILE A 323 -36.27 1.29 18.23
C ILE A 323 -37.42 0.71 17.37
N SER A 324 -37.15 0.27 16.13
CA SER A 324 -38.19 -0.11 15.16
C SER A 324 -38.46 -1.61 15.06
N GLY A 325 -37.68 -2.46 15.74
CA GLY A 325 -37.89 -3.92 15.79
C GLY A 325 -37.72 -4.65 14.44
N LEU A 326 -37.33 -3.94 13.38
CA LEU A 326 -37.08 -4.48 12.04
C LEU A 326 -35.65 -5.03 11.98
N THR A 327 -35.50 -6.25 11.43
CA THR A 327 -34.21 -6.93 11.19
C THR A 327 -33.15 -5.98 10.62
N TYR A 328 -31.92 -6.07 11.15
CA TYR A 328 -30.75 -5.27 10.80
C TYR A 328 -30.42 -5.30 9.30
N GLN A 329 -31.15 -4.55 8.48
CA GLN A 329 -30.70 -4.15 7.16
C GLN A 329 -29.76 -2.97 7.37
N CYS A 330 -28.56 -3.00 6.77
CA CYS A 330 -27.73 -1.80 6.74
C CYS A 330 -28.57 -0.70 6.05
N PRO A 331 -28.87 0.44 6.69
CA PRO A 331 -29.82 1.43 6.16
C PRO A 331 -29.28 2.19 4.94
N PHE A 332 -28.09 1.81 4.46
CA PHE A 332 -27.46 2.35 3.28
C PHE A 332 -27.12 1.20 2.34
N SER A 333 -27.34 1.41 1.03
CA SER A 333 -26.49 0.78 0.01
C SER A 333 -25.10 1.39 0.17
N LEU A 334 -24.33 0.93 1.18
CA LEU A 334 -23.00 1.44 1.47
C LEU A 334 -22.07 0.94 0.36
N LYS A 335 -22.07 1.70 -0.73
CA LYS A 335 -21.19 1.50 -1.86
C LYS A 335 -19.86 2.15 -1.56
N ALA A 336 -18.81 1.37 -1.55
CA ALA A 336 -17.45 1.85 -1.40
C ALA A 336 -16.81 2.07 -2.78
N GLY A 337 -16.03 3.12 -2.95
CA GLY A 337 -14.97 3.16 -3.97
C GLY A 337 -13.73 2.50 -3.39
N VAL A 338 -13.11 1.59 -4.13
CA VAL A 338 -11.93 0.84 -3.70
C VAL A 338 -10.85 0.94 -4.77
N GLU A 339 -9.64 1.31 -4.36
CA GLU A 339 -8.46 1.43 -5.22
C GLU A 339 -7.29 0.66 -4.58
N GLY A 340 -6.59 -0.16 -5.38
CA GLY A 340 -5.50 -1.03 -4.92
C GLY A 340 -5.44 -2.32 -5.75
N PRO A 341 -4.68 -3.35 -5.30
CA PRO A 341 -3.86 -3.40 -4.09
C PRO A 341 -2.55 -2.59 -4.21
N TYR A 342 -2.10 -2.02 -3.09
CA TYR A 342 -0.77 -1.44 -2.89
C TYR A 342 0.00 -2.21 -1.82
N GLY A 343 1.32 -2.07 -1.77
CA GLY A 343 2.18 -2.73 -0.80
C GLY A 343 3.27 -3.57 -1.47
N TYR A 344 3.69 -4.64 -0.79
CA TYR A 344 4.73 -5.54 -1.29
C TYR A 344 4.19 -6.49 -2.37
N GLU A 345 4.99 -6.71 -3.42
CA GLU A 345 4.68 -7.65 -4.52
C GLU A 345 5.11 -9.10 -4.22
N SER A 346 5.56 -9.36 -2.99
CA SER A 346 5.95 -10.68 -2.52
C SER A 346 5.60 -10.86 -1.05
N ASP A 347 5.19 -12.06 -0.67
CA ASP A 347 4.94 -12.46 0.71
C ASP A 347 6.28 -12.78 1.42
N PHE A 348 7.18 -11.79 1.46
CA PHE A 348 8.56 -11.92 1.94
C PHE A 348 8.65 -12.41 3.39
N PHE A 349 7.60 -12.22 4.19
CA PHE A 349 7.54 -12.71 5.57
C PHE A 349 7.55 -14.25 5.63
N LEU A 350 7.21 -14.94 4.55
CA LEU A 350 7.28 -16.41 4.45
C LEU A 350 8.72 -16.93 4.30
N GLU A 351 9.69 -16.06 4.00
CA GLU A 351 11.11 -16.43 3.88
C GLU A 351 11.75 -16.69 5.25
N TYR A 352 11.12 -16.26 6.34
CA TYR A 352 11.64 -16.39 7.69
C TYR A 352 10.99 -17.57 8.44
N ASN A 353 11.82 -18.40 9.09
CA ASN A 353 11.33 -19.44 9.99
C ASN A 353 10.79 -18.85 11.31
N VAL A 354 11.42 -17.76 11.77
CA VAL A 354 11.06 -17.04 13.00
C VAL A 354 10.63 -15.62 12.64
N LEU A 355 9.39 -15.28 12.99
CA LEU A 355 8.81 -13.94 12.80
C LEU A 355 8.59 -13.24 14.13
N VAL A 356 8.98 -11.97 14.19
CA VAL A 356 8.77 -11.08 15.32
C VAL A 356 7.97 -9.88 14.84
N LEU A 357 6.70 -9.81 15.24
CA LEU A 357 5.72 -8.81 14.81
C LEU A 357 5.49 -7.81 15.94
N ILE A 358 6.06 -6.59 15.83
CA ILE A 358 6.01 -5.55 16.87
C ILE A 358 5.05 -4.45 16.44
N CYS A 359 3.94 -4.25 17.15
CA CYS A 359 2.94 -3.25 16.77
C CYS A 359 2.47 -2.35 17.91
N GLY A 360 2.08 -1.13 17.54
CA GLY A 360 1.48 -0.14 18.44
C GLY A 360 0.05 0.23 18.02
N GLY A 361 -0.92 0.07 18.93
CA GLY A 361 -2.32 0.46 18.71
C GLY A 361 -2.94 -0.26 17.50
N ILE A 362 -3.44 0.51 16.53
CA ILE A 362 -4.04 -0.04 15.30
C ILE A 362 -2.99 -0.61 14.32
N GLY A 363 -1.69 -0.42 14.55
CA GLY A 363 -0.63 -1.01 13.72
C GLY A 363 -0.61 -2.54 13.69
N VAL A 364 -1.46 -3.20 14.48
CA VAL A 364 -1.63 -4.66 14.46
C VAL A 364 -2.34 -5.16 13.19
N THR A 365 -3.04 -4.30 12.45
CA THR A 365 -3.85 -4.69 11.29
C THR A 365 -3.09 -5.42 10.17
N PRO A 366 -1.92 -4.95 9.69
CA PRO A 366 -1.13 -5.74 8.72
C PRO A 366 -0.72 -7.11 9.27
N PHE A 367 -0.51 -7.23 10.59
CA PHE A 367 -0.11 -8.49 11.21
C PHE A 367 -1.26 -9.47 11.37
N LEU A 368 -2.51 -8.99 11.52
CA LEU A 368 -3.68 -9.86 11.42
C LEU A 368 -3.76 -10.52 10.03
N ALA A 369 -3.43 -9.79 8.96
CA ALA A 369 -3.36 -10.37 7.62
C ALA A 369 -2.26 -11.42 7.51
N ILE A 370 -1.05 -11.18 8.05
CA ILE A 370 0.03 -12.18 8.10
C ILE A 370 -0.41 -13.43 8.87
N LEU A 371 -0.94 -13.26 10.09
CA LEU A 371 -1.34 -14.38 10.94
C LEU A 371 -2.42 -15.21 10.26
N SER A 372 -3.45 -14.57 9.71
CA SER A 372 -4.51 -15.23 8.95
C SER A 372 -3.95 -15.95 7.73
N ASP A 373 -3.01 -15.34 6.99
CA ASP A 373 -2.38 -15.94 5.82
C ASP A 373 -1.59 -17.21 6.17
N VAL A 374 -0.73 -17.15 7.19
CA VAL A 374 0.06 -18.31 7.64
C VAL A 374 -0.86 -19.45 8.12
N LEU A 375 -1.93 -19.13 8.87
CA LEU A 375 -2.90 -20.13 9.35
C LEU A 375 -3.61 -20.83 8.19
N HIS A 376 -4.13 -20.08 7.21
CA HIS A 376 -4.80 -20.68 6.05
C HIS A 376 -3.84 -21.47 5.14
N ARG A 377 -2.60 -20.99 4.97
CA ARG A 377 -1.55 -21.75 4.26
C ARG A 377 -1.22 -23.07 4.97
N LYS A 378 -1.20 -23.05 6.31
CA LYS A 378 -1.00 -24.23 7.13
C LYS A 378 -2.16 -25.21 6.99
N GLN A 379 -3.40 -24.72 7.02
CA GLN A 379 -4.61 -25.52 6.76
C GLN A 379 -4.57 -26.21 5.39
N LYS A 380 -4.08 -25.51 4.37
CA LYS A 380 -3.88 -26.04 3.01
C LYS A 380 -2.63 -26.93 2.87
N GLY A 381 -1.92 -27.25 3.96
CA GLY A 381 -0.80 -28.19 3.97
C GLY A 381 0.51 -27.68 3.35
N GLN A 382 0.69 -26.35 3.22
CA GLN A 382 1.96 -25.80 2.72
C GLN A 382 3.11 -26.06 3.72
N ARG A 383 4.27 -26.48 3.19
CA ARG A 383 5.40 -26.97 4.00
C ARG A 383 6.40 -25.87 4.42
N VAL A 384 6.61 -24.87 3.57
CA VAL A 384 7.58 -23.79 3.82
C VAL A 384 6.83 -22.59 4.39
N LEU A 385 6.72 -22.55 5.72
CA LEU A 385 6.02 -21.51 6.47
C LEU A 385 6.81 -21.17 7.74
N PRO A 386 6.64 -19.96 8.29
CA PRO A 386 7.13 -19.63 9.62
C PRO A 386 6.63 -20.65 10.64
N SER A 387 7.53 -21.19 11.46
CA SER A 387 7.19 -22.14 12.52
C SER A 387 6.98 -21.46 13.87
N GLN A 388 7.56 -20.28 14.05
CA GLN A 388 7.61 -19.54 15.31
C GLN A 388 7.24 -18.08 15.05
N ILE A 389 6.16 -17.60 15.67
CA ILE A 389 5.67 -16.22 15.50
C ILE A 389 5.48 -15.58 16.89
N HIS A 390 6.22 -14.51 17.13
CA HIS A 390 6.12 -13.68 18.33
C HIS A 390 5.41 -12.37 18.00
N VAL A 391 4.30 -12.08 18.68
CA VAL A 391 3.53 -10.84 18.47
C VAL A 391 3.63 -9.96 19.71
N TYR A 392 4.29 -8.81 19.59
CA TYR A 392 4.37 -7.82 20.66
C TYR A 392 3.40 -6.68 20.36
N HIS A 393 2.25 -6.62 21.06
CA HIS A 393 1.21 -5.61 20.82
C HIS A 393 1.14 -4.60 21.96
N CYS A 394 1.54 -3.36 21.68
CA CYS A 394 1.50 -2.26 22.65
C CYS A 394 0.24 -1.41 22.46
N VAL A 395 -0.62 -1.33 23.47
CA VAL A 395 -1.85 -0.52 23.44
C VAL A 395 -1.89 0.46 24.61
N LYS A 396 -2.65 1.56 24.44
CA LYS A 396 -2.83 2.53 25.53
C LYS A 396 -3.89 2.10 26.53
N LYS A 397 -4.90 1.35 26.11
CA LYS A 397 -6.01 0.92 26.95
C LYS A 397 -6.32 -0.55 26.70
N PRO A 398 -6.80 -1.31 27.69
CA PRO A 398 -7.08 -2.73 27.53
C PRO A 398 -8.21 -2.99 26.52
N GLU A 399 -9.18 -2.08 26.40
CA GLU A 399 -10.28 -2.25 25.42
C GLU A 399 -9.78 -2.29 23.97
N GLU A 400 -8.60 -1.72 23.69
CA GLU A 400 -8.01 -1.76 22.34
C GLU A 400 -7.50 -3.15 21.94
N LEU A 401 -7.35 -4.09 22.89
CA LEU A 401 -6.93 -5.47 22.62
C LEU A 401 -8.00 -6.28 21.88
N CYS A 402 -9.28 -5.88 21.91
CA CYS A 402 -10.35 -6.59 21.19
C CYS A 402 -10.11 -6.68 19.68
N VAL A 403 -9.24 -5.83 19.12
CA VAL A 403 -8.82 -5.90 17.71
C VAL A 403 -8.11 -7.24 17.40
N LEU A 404 -7.30 -7.76 18.32
CA LEU A 404 -6.65 -9.08 18.18
C LEU A 404 -7.69 -10.21 18.13
N ASN A 405 -8.78 -10.08 18.86
CA ASN A 405 -9.83 -11.09 18.95
C ASN A 405 -10.71 -11.15 17.69
N SER A 406 -10.46 -10.30 16.69
CA SER A 406 -11.12 -10.39 15.38
C SER A 406 -10.69 -11.61 14.57
N LEU A 407 -9.56 -12.22 14.93
CA LEU A 407 -9.03 -13.44 14.35
C LEU A 407 -8.95 -14.51 15.44
N ASP A 408 -9.60 -15.65 15.22
CA ASP A 408 -9.50 -16.82 16.09
C ASP A 408 -8.62 -17.89 15.41
N PRO A 409 -7.39 -18.14 15.90
CA PRO A 409 -6.51 -19.12 15.29
C PRO A 409 -7.05 -20.55 15.35
N ASN A 410 -7.74 -20.91 16.44
CA ASN A 410 -8.31 -22.26 16.60
C ASN A 410 -9.57 -22.46 15.75
N GLY A 411 -10.26 -21.37 15.40
CA GLY A 411 -11.35 -21.39 14.44
C GLY A 411 -10.91 -21.68 13.00
N ILE A 412 -9.64 -21.44 12.65
CA ILE A 412 -9.09 -21.71 11.31
C ILE A 412 -8.35 -23.06 11.29
N VAL A 413 -7.39 -23.23 12.19
CA VAL A 413 -6.63 -24.48 12.36
C VAL A 413 -6.78 -24.92 13.81
N PRO A 414 -7.70 -25.86 14.10
CA PRO A 414 -7.84 -26.44 15.43
C PRO A 414 -6.51 -27.02 15.91
N GLU A 415 -6.07 -26.63 17.11
CA GLU A 415 -4.81 -27.09 17.71
C GLU A 415 -3.60 -26.91 16.77
N TYR A 416 -3.49 -25.73 16.15
CA TYR A 416 -2.40 -25.39 15.23
C TYR A 416 -1.00 -25.65 15.79
N GLN A 417 -0.82 -25.67 17.12
CA GLN A 417 0.43 -26.04 17.78
C GLN A 417 0.87 -27.46 17.48
N ARG A 418 -0.06 -28.42 17.37
CA ARG A 418 0.24 -29.82 17.01
C ARG A 418 0.78 -29.94 15.59
N HIS A 419 0.48 -28.96 14.74
CA HIS A 419 0.94 -28.89 13.37
C HIS A 419 2.31 -28.22 13.24
N GLY A 420 3.01 -27.94 14.35
CA GLY A 420 4.35 -27.34 14.35
C GLY A 420 4.34 -25.85 14.03
N LEU A 421 3.27 -25.14 14.40
CA LEU A 421 3.17 -23.67 14.36
C LEU A 421 2.97 -23.14 15.78
N GLU A 422 3.94 -22.40 16.32
CA GLU A 422 3.86 -21.76 17.63
C GLU A 422 3.63 -20.26 17.43
N ILE A 423 2.52 -19.75 17.95
CA ILE A 423 2.19 -18.32 17.96
C ILE A 423 2.07 -17.88 19.41
N GLU A 424 2.95 -16.97 19.82
CA GLU A 424 2.98 -16.38 21.15
C GLU A 424 2.66 -14.88 21.07
N VAL A 425 1.65 -14.44 21.80
CA VAL A 425 1.23 -13.04 21.84
C VAL A 425 1.58 -12.42 23.19
N CYS A 426 2.34 -11.34 23.17
CA CYS A 426 2.74 -10.54 24.33
C CYS A 426 2.12 -9.15 24.22
N ALA A 427 1.05 -8.90 24.97
CA ALA A 427 0.32 -7.65 24.97
C ALA A 427 0.78 -6.73 26.11
N TYR A 428 1.04 -5.46 25.82
CA TYR A 428 1.47 -4.45 26.78
C TYR A 428 0.48 -3.29 26.82
N VAL A 429 -0.18 -3.08 27.97
CA VAL A 429 -1.07 -1.95 28.23
C VAL A 429 -0.25 -0.84 28.88
N THR A 430 0.18 0.15 28.08
CA THR A 430 1.23 1.10 28.47
C THR A 430 0.75 2.28 29.32
N ARG A 431 -0.57 2.48 29.48
CA ARG A 431 -1.11 3.55 30.33
C ARG A 431 -1.47 2.94 31.68
N GLN A 432 -0.98 3.56 32.76
CA GLN A 432 -1.25 3.11 34.11
C GLN A 432 -2.76 3.18 34.41
N ILE A 433 -3.33 2.08 34.90
CA ILE A 433 -4.67 2.07 35.48
C ILE A 433 -4.50 2.65 36.88
N ILE A 434 -4.96 3.89 37.08
CA ILE A 434 -5.03 4.49 38.41
C ILE A 434 -6.26 3.87 39.10
N ASP A 435 -6.11 2.63 39.56
CA ASP A 435 -6.97 2.10 40.61
C ASP A 435 -6.13 2.02 41.88
N THR A 436 -6.53 2.79 42.89
CA THR A 436 -5.84 2.99 44.18
C THR A 436 -5.76 1.74 45.07
N ASN A 437 -6.08 0.55 44.53
CA ASN A 437 -6.05 -0.74 45.23
C ASN A 437 -5.42 -1.87 44.37
N ALA A 438 -4.37 -1.57 43.60
CA ALA A 438 -3.84 -2.47 42.57
C ALA A 438 -2.81 -3.51 43.08
N HIS A 439 -3.30 -4.64 43.58
CA HIS A 439 -2.55 -5.92 43.57
C HIS A 439 -3.31 -7.04 42.83
N LYS A 440 -4.34 -6.71 42.04
CA LYS A 440 -5.07 -7.67 41.21
C LYS A 440 -5.10 -7.17 39.77
N CYS A 441 -4.91 -8.08 38.81
CA CYS A 441 -5.30 -7.80 37.42
C CYS A 441 -6.76 -7.33 37.43
N PRO A 442 -7.11 -6.29 36.65
CA PRO A 442 -8.51 -5.90 36.49
C PRO A 442 -9.27 -7.14 36.04
N SER A 443 -10.09 -7.71 36.92
CA SER A 443 -10.99 -8.79 36.55
C SER A 443 -11.92 -8.26 35.48
N SER A 444 -12.30 -9.09 34.53
CA SER A 444 -13.31 -8.85 33.48
C SER A 444 -14.72 -8.57 34.03
N GLN A 445 -14.85 -7.90 35.18
CA GLN A 445 -16.09 -7.19 35.51
C GLN A 445 -16.19 -6.02 34.55
N THR A 446 -16.86 -6.31 33.44
CA THR A 446 -17.50 -5.36 32.55
C THR A 446 -18.00 -4.17 33.35
N ARG A 447 -17.26 -3.06 33.34
CA ARG A 447 -17.86 -1.75 33.54
C ARG A 447 -18.72 -1.56 32.29
N LYS A 448 -19.94 -2.13 32.31
CA LYS A 448 -20.94 -1.98 31.27
C LYS A 448 -21.28 -0.50 31.23
N THR A 449 -20.50 0.27 30.46
CA THR A 449 -21.01 1.52 29.92
C THR A 449 -22.16 1.11 28.98
N PRO A 450 -23.37 1.66 29.15
CA PRO A 450 -24.57 1.18 28.46
C PRO A 450 -24.51 1.31 26.91
N ASN A 451 -23.45 1.91 26.34
CA ASN A 451 -23.30 2.19 24.92
C ASN A 451 -22.25 1.34 24.17
N ASN A 452 -21.57 0.38 24.82
CA ASN A 452 -20.50 -0.42 24.20
C ASN A 452 -20.98 -1.82 23.72
N LYS A 453 -22.22 -1.96 23.26
CA LYS A 453 -22.64 -3.19 22.59
C LYS A 453 -21.97 -3.30 21.22
N GLU A 454 -21.51 -4.50 20.88
CA GLU A 454 -21.07 -4.81 19.53
C GLU A 454 -22.26 -4.64 18.56
N ILE A 455 -22.10 -3.75 17.58
CA ILE A 455 -23.10 -3.51 16.54
C ILE A 455 -22.60 -4.17 15.29
N ALA A 456 -23.33 -5.14 14.75
CA ALA A 456 -23.00 -5.82 13.50
C ALA A 456 -24.13 -5.66 12.49
N TYR A 457 -23.76 -5.28 11.26
CA TYR A 457 -24.64 -5.30 10.09
C TYR A 457 -24.22 -6.43 9.18
N SER A 458 -25.16 -7.29 8.83
CA SER A 458 -25.02 -8.28 7.77
C SER A 458 -26.22 -8.13 6.83
N PRO A 459 -26.06 -8.27 5.50
CA PRO A 459 -27.16 -8.26 4.56
C PRO A 459 -28.04 -9.49 4.80
N THR A 460 -28.97 -9.34 5.73
CA THR A 460 -30.07 -10.28 5.93
C THR A 460 -30.99 -10.07 4.75
N THR A 461 -31.05 -11.04 3.84
CA THR A 461 -31.89 -11.08 2.61
C THR A 461 -31.33 -10.36 1.36
N LEU A 462 -30.10 -10.65 0.94
CA LEU A 462 -29.83 -10.56 -0.50
C LEU A 462 -30.57 -11.71 -1.21
N PRO A 463 -31.30 -11.47 -2.31
CA PRO A 463 -31.88 -12.55 -3.11
C PRO A 463 -30.79 -13.59 -3.41
N THR A 464 -31.11 -14.88 -3.42
CA THR A 464 -30.17 -15.98 -3.75
C THR A 464 -29.46 -15.78 -5.10
N ARG A 465 -29.93 -14.86 -5.94
CA ARG A 465 -29.37 -14.49 -7.25
C ARG A 465 -28.59 -13.16 -7.28
N TYR A 466 -28.54 -12.39 -6.19
CA TYR A 466 -27.80 -11.13 -6.15
C TYR A 466 -26.29 -11.40 -6.06
N LYS A 467 -25.54 -10.93 -7.06
CA LYS A 467 -24.08 -10.99 -7.06
C LYS A 467 -23.56 -9.60 -6.66
N PRO A 468 -22.85 -9.47 -5.52
CA PRO A 468 -22.29 -8.18 -5.13
C PRO A 468 -21.26 -7.70 -6.14
N HIS A 469 -21.19 -6.39 -6.34
CA HIS A 469 -20.15 -5.75 -7.14
C HIS A 469 -18.82 -5.84 -6.39
N ALA A 470 -17.91 -6.63 -6.97
CA ALA A 470 -16.56 -6.84 -6.46
C ALA A 470 -15.60 -5.69 -6.83
N VAL A 471 -14.47 -5.62 -6.13
CA VAL A 471 -13.33 -4.75 -6.47
C VAL A 471 -12.84 -5.00 -7.90
N SER A 472 -12.47 -3.93 -8.61
CA SER A 472 -11.87 -4.01 -9.95
C SER A 472 -10.55 -4.78 -9.93
N ARG A 473 -10.32 -5.63 -10.94
CA ARG A 473 -9.08 -6.42 -11.12
C ARG A 473 -8.05 -5.73 -11.99
N ILE A 474 -8.39 -4.62 -12.64
CA ILE A 474 -7.43 -3.85 -13.42
C ILE A 474 -6.33 -3.42 -12.43
N SER A 475 -5.06 -3.65 -12.75
CA SER A 475 -3.90 -3.39 -11.87
C SER A 475 -3.79 -4.25 -10.59
N SER A 476 -4.57 -5.33 -10.44
CA SER A 476 -4.37 -6.35 -9.38
C SER A 476 -3.12 -7.22 -9.62
N LYS A 477 -2.71 -8.01 -8.61
CA LYS A 477 -1.57 -8.94 -8.67
C LYS A 477 -1.63 -9.80 -9.94
N GLY A 478 -0.49 -9.99 -10.60
CA GLY A 478 -0.28 -11.13 -11.51
C GLY A 478 -0.18 -10.86 -13.01
N GLU A 479 -0.31 -9.63 -13.51
CA GLU A 479 -0.20 -9.36 -14.96
C GLU A 479 0.71 -8.17 -15.29
N PRO A 480 2.04 -8.27 -15.02
CA PRO A 480 2.99 -7.20 -15.34
C PRO A 480 3.06 -6.90 -16.85
N VAL A 481 2.69 -7.88 -17.70
CA VAL A 481 2.69 -7.75 -19.16
C VAL A 481 1.68 -6.70 -19.61
N TRP A 482 0.43 -6.74 -19.13
CA TRP A 482 -0.58 -5.74 -19.50
C TRP A 482 -0.16 -4.34 -19.10
N LEU A 483 0.36 -4.18 -17.87
CA LEU A 483 0.86 -2.90 -17.39
C LEU A 483 2.04 -2.39 -18.24
N ALA A 484 2.98 -3.26 -18.61
CA ALA A 484 4.09 -2.93 -19.48
C ALA A 484 3.61 -2.51 -20.88
N CYS A 485 2.66 -3.25 -21.49
CA CYS A 485 2.07 -2.91 -22.78
C CYS A 485 1.41 -1.53 -22.75
N ILE A 486 0.63 -1.21 -21.71
CA ILE A 486 -0.02 0.09 -21.56
C ILE A 486 1.01 1.22 -21.46
N VAL A 487 2.06 1.04 -20.67
CA VAL A 487 3.15 2.03 -20.54
C VAL A 487 3.88 2.22 -21.87
N ILE A 488 4.29 1.12 -22.52
CA ILE A 488 5.00 1.17 -23.81
C ILE A 488 4.14 1.81 -24.88
N ALA A 489 2.85 1.46 -24.96
CA ALA A 489 1.90 2.05 -25.91
C ALA A 489 1.72 3.56 -25.65
N SER A 490 1.63 3.98 -24.39
CA SER A 490 1.48 5.40 -24.04
C SER A 490 2.72 6.22 -24.40
N ILE A 491 3.92 5.67 -24.15
CA ILE A 491 5.20 6.29 -24.53
C ILE A 491 5.33 6.37 -26.05
N THR A 492 5.01 5.28 -26.75
CA THR A 492 5.07 5.21 -28.23
C THR A 492 4.08 6.21 -28.85
N GLY A 493 2.85 6.24 -28.35
CA GLY A 493 1.82 7.19 -28.78
C GLY A 493 2.26 8.64 -28.58
N TYR A 494 2.87 8.98 -27.44
CA TYR A 494 3.45 10.29 -27.22
C TYR A 494 4.50 10.66 -28.28
N TYR A 495 5.48 9.78 -28.54
CA TYR A 495 6.55 10.08 -29.50
C TYR A 495 6.03 10.20 -30.94
N ILE A 496 5.04 9.39 -31.34
CA ILE A 496 4.38 9.51 -32.64
C ILE A 496 3.67 10.87 -32.73
N LEU A 497 2.81 11.21 -31.77
CA LEU A 497 2.03 12.45 -31.77
C LEU A 497 2.92 13.70 -31.71
N TRP A 498 3.96 13.67 -30.87
CA TRP A 498 4.94 14.74 -30.77
C TRP A 498 5.76 14.87 -32.06
N GLY A 499 6.18 13.75 -32.65
CA GLY A 499 6.91 13.72 -33.91
C GLY A 499 6.09 14.33 -35.06
N LEU A 500 4.84 13.91 -35.21
CA LEU A 500 3.90 14.47 -36.18
C LEU A 500 3.67 15.97 -35.96
N SER A 501 3.41 16.38 -34.72
CA SER A 501 3.22 17.79 -34.36
C SER A 501 4.47 18.62 -34.68
N ASN A 502 5.66 18.07 -34.43
CA ASN A 502 6.91 18.76 -34.70
C ASN A 502 7.17 18.95 -36.21
N VAL A 503 6.79 17.96 -37.04
CA VAL A 503 6.93 18.04 -38.50
C VAL A 503 5.87 18.96 -39.12
N PHE A 504 4.59 18.79 -38.77
CA PHE A 504 3.47 19.43 -39.45
C PHE A 504 3.02 20.77 -38.85
N LEU A 505 3.32 21.04 -37.57
CA LEU A 505 2.92 22.27 -36.90
C LEU A 505 4.11 23.18 -36.59
N ILE A 506 5.16 22.64 -35.97
CA ILE A 506 6.28 23.44 -35.45
C ILE A 506 7.25 23.86 -36.55
N LYS A 507 7.62 22.94 -37.46
CA LYS A 507 8.57 23.22 -38.56
C LYS A 507 7.91 23.86 -39.79
N THR A 508 6.61 24.13 -39.75
CA THR A 508 5.88 24.70 -40.88
C THR A 508 6.30 26.16 -41.11
N PRO A 509 6.76 26.53 -42.33
CA PRO A 509 7.42 27.81 -42.59
C PRO A 509 6.50 29.05 -42.52
N LYS A 510 5.20 28.89 -42.23
CA LYS A 510 4.19 29.97 -42.35
C LYS A 510 3.84 30.69 -41.03
N ALA A 511 4.31 30.24 -39.86
CA ALA A 511 4.04 30.91 -38.59
C ALA A 511 5.13 30.68 -37.54
N SER A 512 5.50 31.72 -36.78
CA SER A 512 6.26 31.50 -35.54
C SER A 512 5.37 30.72 -34.57
N PHE A 513 5.93 29.67 -33.96
CA PHE A 513 5.20 28.81 -33.05
C PHE A 513 5.70 29.02 -31.61
N PRO A 514 4.99 29.83 -30.79
CA PRO A 514 5.44 30.26 -29.48
C PRO A 514 5.68 29.13 -28.49
N ASN A 515 6.52 29.38 -27.48
CA ASN A 515 6.81 28.44 -26.40
C ASN A 515 5.57 27.86 -25.72
N TYR A 516 4.57 28.71 -25.41
CA TYR A 516 3.35 28.24 -24.75
C TYR A 516 2.55 27.29 -25.65
N ASN A 517 2.47 27.54 -26.96
CA ASN A 517 1.80 26.62 -27.89
C ASN A 517 2.55 25.28 -27.97
N ARG A 518 3.89 25.27 -27.92
CA ARG A 518 4.69 24.04 -27.85
C ARG A 518 4.40 23.25 -26.58
N ALA A 519 4.31 23.93 -25.44
CA ALA A 519 3.97 23.31 -24.17
C ALA A 519 2.56 22.67 -24.19
N HIS A 520 1.56 23.35 -24.76
CA HIS A 520 0.23 22.76 -24.94
C HIS A 520 0.28 21.51 -25.83
N LEU A 521 1.02 21.54 -26.94
CA LEU A 521 1.18 20.36 -27.81
C LEU A 521 1.83 19.18 -27.09
N VAL A 522 2.84 19.41 -26.25
CA VAL A 522 3.41 18.36 -25.38
C VAL A 522 2.32 17.78 -24.49
N LEU A 523 1.59 18.62 -23.75
CA LEU A 523 0.58 18.17 -22.81
C LEU A 523 -0.52 17.36 -23.50
N VAL A 524 -1.04 17.87 -24.62
CA VAL A 524 -2.05 17.16 -25.43
C VAL A 524 -1.49 15.83 -25.94
N SER A 525 -0.25 15.79 -26.42
CA SER A 525 0.39 14.56 -26.89
C SER A 525 0.55 13.54 -25.76
N MET A 526 0.88 13.98 -24.54
CA MET A 526 0.97 13.09 -23.37
C MET A 526 -0.40 12.54 -22.96
N ILE A 527 -1.43 13.40 -22.95
CA ILE A 527 -2.82 13.00 -22.64
C ILE A 527 -3.33 12.00 -23.67
N LEU A 528 -3.22 12.32 -24.96
CA LEU A 528 -3.67 11.45 -26.05
C LEU A 528 -2.86 10.15 -26.11
N GLY A 529 -1.54 10.20 -25.90
CA GLY A 529 -0.73 9.00 -25.75
C GLY A 529 -1.25 8.08 -24.65
N THR A 530 -1.56 8.64 -23.48
CA THR A 530 -2.06 7.86 -22.34
C THR A 530 -3.48 7.33 -22.56
N VAL A 531 -4.42 8.19 -22.98
CA VAL A 531 -5.85 7.87 -23.05
C VAL A 531 -6.19 7.04 -24.30
N VAL A 532 -5.62 7.38 -25.46
CA VAL A 532 -5.96 6.70 -26.72
C VAL A 532 -5.12 5.43 -26.87
N PHE A 533 -3.79 5.55 -26.86
CA PHE A 533 -2.91 4.40 -27.08
C PHE A 533 -2.85 3.50 -25.84
N GLY A 534 -2.67 4.07 -24.65
CA GLY A 534 -2.72 3.32 -23.39
C GLY A 534 -4.12 2.75 -23.11
N GLY A 535 -5.17 3.56 -23.29
CA GLY A 535 -6.56 3.14 -23.08
C GLY A 535 -7.02 2.02 -24.01
N PHE A 536 -6.49 1.94 -25.23
CA PHE A 536 -6.74 0.80 -26.13
C PHE A 536 -6.32 -0.53 -25.49
N PHE A 537 -5.12 -0.60 -24.88
CA PHE A 537 -4.67 -1.81 -24.19
C PHE A 537 -5.43 -2.08 -22.90
N VAL A 538 -5.88 -1.04 -22.18
CA VAL A 538 -6.78 -1.21 -21.02
C VAL A 538 -8.11 -1.85 -21.45
N LEU A 539 -8.67 -1.42 -22.59
CA LEU A 539 -9.90 -2.00 -23.14
C LEU A 539 -9.70 -3.47 -23.50
N ILE A 540 -8.60 -3.81 -24.19
CA ILE A 540 -8.27 -5.21 -24.53
C ILE A 540 -8.14 -6.04 -23.24
N TRP A 541 -7.42 -5.54 -22.23
CA TRP A 541 -7.27 -6.25 -20.97
C TRP A 541 -8.62 -6.48 -20.29
N HIS A 542 -9.50 -5.49 -20.26
CA HIS A 542 -10.83 -5.62 -19.71
C HIS A 542 -11.69 -6.65 -20.47
N LEU A 543 -11.64 -6.65 -21.82
CA LEU A 543 -12.35 -7.64 -22.64
C LEU A 543 -11.79 -9.06 -22.42
N TRP A 544 -10.47 -9.21 -22.29
CA TRP A 544 -9.81 -10.47 -22.00
C TRP A 544 -10.24 -11.03 -20.63
N LEU A 545 -10.27 -10.20 -19.59
CA LEU A 545 -10.76 -10.60 -18.26
C LEU A 545 -12.23 -11.06 -18.30
N LYS A 546 -13.08 -10.36 -19.08
CA LYS A 546 -14.48 -10.74 -19.26
C LYS A 546 -14.62 -12.08 -19.98
N GLN A 547 -13.79 -12.36 -20.98
CA GLN A 547 -13.81 -13.62 -21.71
C GLN A 547 -13.39 -14.80 -20.84
N GLN A 548 -12.33 -14.63 -20.03
CA GLN A 548 -11.89 -15.64 -19.06
C GLN A 548 -13.00 -16.00 -18.08
N GLN A 549 -13.74 -15.01 -17.59
CA GLN A 549 -14.89 -15.22 -16.71
C GLN A 549 -16.00 -16.06 -17.36
N ILE A 550 -16.29 -15.83 -18.65
CA ILE A 550 -17.32 -16.59 -19.38
C ILE A 550 -16.88 -18.05 -19.55
N GLN A 551 -15.63 -18.29 -19.94
CA GLN A 551 -15.11 -19.64 -20.16
C GLN A 551 -15.18 -20.50 -18.89
N LEU A 552 -14.79 -19.94 -17.74
CA LEU A 552 -14.85 -20.63 -16.44
C LEU A 552 -16.28 -21.02 -16.01
N HIS A 553 -17.28 -20.18 -16.32
CA HIS A 553 -18.68 -20.51 -16.03
C HIS A 553 -19.20 -21.65 -16.92
N CYS A 554 -18.66 -21.82 -18.14
CA CYS A 554 -19.08 -22.89 -19.05
C CYS A 554 -18.42 -24.24 -18.73
N SER A 555 -17.23 -24.26 -18.13
CA SER A 555 -16.47 -25.49 -17.82
C SER A 555 -16.85 -26.17 -16.50
N HIS A 556 -17.63 -25.52 -15.63
CA HIS A 556 -18.21 -26.14 -14.42
C HIS A 556 -19.75 -26.01 -14.44
N PRO A 557 -20.47 -26.95 -15.06
CA PRO A 557 -21.92 -27.03 -14.86
C PRO A 557 -22.22 -27.32 -13.39
N LEU A 558 -23.24 -26.65 -12.83
CA LEU A 558 -23.78 -26.94 -11.50
C LEU A 558 -24.02 -28.45 -11.33
N PRO A 559 -23.76 -29.05 -10.15
CA PRO A 559 -24.22 -30.40 -9.90
C PRO A 559 -25.73 -30.43 -10.12
N SER A 560 -26.17 -31.32 -11.01
CA SER A 560 -27.58 -31.57 -11.28
C SER A 560 -28.26 -31.88 -9.95
N ILE A 561 -29.16 -31.00 -9.52
CA ILE A 561 -30.11 -31.31 -8.46
C ILE A 561 -30.88 -32.54 -8.95
N SER A 562 -30.67 -33.67 -8.29
CA SER A 562 -31.52 -34.84 -8.44
C SER A 562 -32.90 -34.44 -7.92
N SER A 563 -33.78 -34.01 -8.82
CA SER A 563 -35.20 -33.92 -8.52
C SER A 563 -35.72 -35.35 -8.38
N THR A 564 -35.91 -35.78 -7.14
CA THR A 564 -36.80 -36.88 -6.81
C THR A 564 -38.19 -36.57 -7.35
N ASP A 565 -38.75 -37.51 -8.09
CA ASP A 565 -40.13 -37.50 -8.56
C ASP A 565 -41.11 -37.32 -7.39
N SER A 566 -41.77 -36.17 -7.35
CA SER A 566 -43.20 -36.05 -7.06
C SER A 566 -43.62 -34.60 -7.28
N GLU A 567 -44.80 -34.39 -7.87
CA GLU A 567 -45.41 -33.09 -8.20
C GLU A 567 -45.06 -32.55 -9.59
N ARG A 568 -45.53 -33.27 -10.62
CA ARG A 568 -45.83 -32.67 -11.92
C ARG A 568 -47.19 -33.13 -12.43
N THR A 569 -48.24 -32.49 -11.94
CA THR A 569 -49.55 -32.46 -12.59
C THR A 569 -50.11 -31.06 -12.49
N ALA A 570 -50.57 -30.55 -13.65
CA ALA A 570 -51.28 -29.29 -13.86
C ALA A 570 -50.43 -28.02 -13.66
N TYR A 571 -49.85 -27.52 -14.75
CA TYR A 571 -50.29 -26.25 -15.33
C TYR A 571 -49.79 -26.18 -16.77
N ASP A 572 -50.76 -26.26 -17.66
CA ASP A 572 -50.64 -26.25 -19.10
C ASP A 572 -49.99 -24.99 -19.67
N SER A 573 -49.50 -25.17 -20.90
CA SER A 573 -49.65 -24.25 -22.03
C SER A 573 -49.32 -22.78 -21.77
N PHE A 574 -48.21 -22.31 -22.33
CA PHE A 574 -48.22 -21.17 -23.26
C PHE A 574 -46.78 -20.97 -23.78
N LEU A 575 -46.68 -20.61 -25.06
CA LEU A 575 -45.49 -20.23 -25.83
C LEU A 575 -44.75 -21.36 -26.56
N SER A 576 -45.42 -21.83 -27.60
CA SER A 576 -44.80 -22.14 -28.89
C SER A 576 -44.26 -20.87 -29.58
N MET A 577 -43.12 -21.01 -30.26
CA MET A 577 -42.73 -20.44 -31.56
C MET A 577 -41.31 -19.86 -31.54
N SER A 578 -40.35 -20.61 -32.12
CA SER A 578 -39.76 -20.25 -33.42
C SER A 578 -38.56 -21.14 -33.78
N THR A 579 -38.78 -21.96 -34.80
CA THR A 579 -37.90 -22.23 -35.97
C THR A 579 -36.44 -22.67 -35.79
N CYS A 580 -36.16 -23.93 -36.17
CA CYS A 580 -35.28 -24.39 -37.29
C CYS A 580 -34.84 -25.84 -36.99
N SER A 581 -35.43 -26.87 -37.63
CA SER A 581 -34.86 -27.61 -38.80
C SER A 581 -33.39 -28.01 -38.59
N THR A 582 -32.92 -29.27 -38.66
CA THR A 582 -33.28 -30.46 -39.43
C THR A 582 -32.22 -31.51 -39.00
N LEU A 583 -32.52 -32.77 -38.66
CA LEU A 583 -32.42 -33.94 -39.55
C LEU A 583 -32.80 -35.20 -38.76
N GLN A 584 -33.59 -36.06 -39.41
CA GLN A 584 -33.95 -37.43 -39.02
C GLN A 584 -32.73 -38.36 -39.03
N GLU A 585 -32.71 -39.35 -38.13
CA GLU A 585 -32.91 -40.76 -38.53
C GLU A 585 -33.23 -41.66 -37.32
N ASN A 586 -34.18 -42.58 -37.58
CA ASN A 586 -34.72 -43.59 -36.68
C ASN A 586 -33.76 -44.80 -36.53
N VAL A 587 -33.89 -45.56 -35.44
CA VAL A 587 -34.16 -47.03 -35.40
C VAL A 587 -34.02 -47.56 -33.95
N PRO A 588 -34.78 -48.61 -33.55
CA PRO A 588 -35.32 -48.73 -32.20
C PRO A 588 -34.78 -49.90 -31.35
N LEU A 589 -35.19 -49.87 -30.07
CA LEU A 589 -35.41 -50.94 -29.08
C LEU A 589 -34.81 -52.35 -29.32
N SER A 590 -34.12 -52.85 -28.29
CA SER A 590 -34.32 -54.21 -27.74
C SER A 590 -33.63 -54.29 -26.36
N SER A 591 -34.40 -54.46 -25.27
CA SER A 591 -34.68 -55.74 -24.57
C SER A 591 -33.58 -56.13 -23.58
N ILE A 592 -33.85 -56.03 -22.27
CA ILE A 592 -34.28 -57.13 -21.37
C ILE A 592 -33.09 -57.87 -20.71
N ALA A 593 -33.24 -58.04 -19.39
CA ALA A 593 -32.67 -59.05 -18.47
C ALA A 593 -31.75 -58.42 -17.40
N ASN A 594 -32.25 -58.16 -16.18
CA ASN A 594 -32.46 -59.12 -15.08
C ASN A 594 -31.24 -60.03 -14.84
N HIS A 595 -30.48 -59.79 -13.77
CA HIS A 595 -30.52 -60.57 -12.53
C HIS A 595 -29.41 -60.13 -11.53
N PRO A 596 -29.49 -60.53 -10.25
CA PRO A 596 -29.14 -59.72 -9.08
C PRO A 596 -27.98 -60.38 -8.29
N ILE A 597 -27.86 -60.06 -6.99
CA ILE A 597 -27.15 -60.85 -5.96
C ILE A 597 -25.62 -60.63 -6.03
N SER A 598 -24.84 -60.36 -4.99
CA SER A 598 -25.01 -60.27 -3.54
C SER A 598 -23.73 -59.72 -2.91
N SER A 599 -23.87 -59.18 -1.69
CA SER A 599 -22.96 -59.28 -0.54
C SER A 599 -21.47 -59.59 -0.74
N SER A 600 -20.62 -58.75 -0.15
CA SER A 600 -19.75 -59.22 0.95
C SER A 600 -19.16 -58.04 1.70
N ILE A 601 -19.54 -57.97 2.97
CA ILE A 601 -18.86 -57.24 4.05
C ILE A 601 -17.54 -57.98 4.32
N THR A 602 -16.43 -57.26 4.38
CA THR A 602 -15.30 -57.61 5.27
C THR A 602 -14.60 -56.35 5.73
N SER A 603 -14.63 -56.17 7.05
CA SER A 603 -13.82 -55.26 7.84
C SER A 603 -12.36 -55.72 7.87
N GLU A 604 -11.40 -54.80 7.74
CA GLU A 604 -10.07 -55.00 8.31
C GLU A 604 -9.61 -53.74 9.05
N ALA A 605 -9.10 -53.98 10.25
CA ALA A 605 -8.60 -53.03 11.23
C ALA A 605 -7.11 -52.71 10.98
N PRO A 606 -6.53 -51.70 11.66
CA PRO A 606 -5.34 -50.99 11.20
C PRO A 606 -4.03 -51.64 11.63
N ILE A 607 -3.01 -51.48 10.78
CA ILE A 607 -1.63 -51.92 11.02
C ILE A 607 -0.86 -50.84 11.78
N GLU A 608 -0.34 -51.25 12.93
CA GLU A 608 0.61 -50.56 13.79
C GLU A 608 2.01 -50.54 13.14
N VAL A 609 2.66 -49.36 13.07
CA VAL A 609 4.11 -49.26 12.81
C VAL A 609 4.72 -48.33 13.87
N GLN A 610 5.44 -48.94 14.81
CA GLN A 610 6.34 -48.26 15.74
C GLN A 610 7.70 -47.99 15.07
N HIS A 611 8.19 -46.76 15.19
CA HIS A 611 9.59 -46.33 15.39
C HIS A 611 9.52 -44.79 15.45
N GLY A 612 10.02 -44.04 16.42
CA GLY A 612 11.18 -44.25 17.29
C GLY A 612 11.99 -42.96 17.25
N SER A 613 11.46 -41.87 17.82
CA SER A 613 12.20 -40.61 18.02
C SER A 613 11.56 -39.79 19.14
N THR A 614 12.17 -39.81 20.31
CA THR A 614 11.80 -39.05 21.49
C THR A 614 12.05 -37.55 21.29
N PRO A 615 11.04 -36.67 21.40
CA PRO A 615 11.29 -35.24 21.47
C PRO A 615 11.71 -34.86 22.89
N ILE A 616 12.84 -34.15 22.96
CA ILE A 616 13.52 -33.65 24.15
C ILE A 616 12.54 -32.81 25.01
N LYS A 617 12.09 -33.39 26.13
CA LYS A 617 11.17 -32.79 27.13
C LYS A 617 11.82 -31.69 28.00
N MET A 618 12.93 -31.10 27.57
CA MET A 618 13.80 -30.25 28.41
C MET A 618 13.43 -28.75 28.35
N ASN A 619 12.67 -28.30 27.34
CA ASN A 619 12.29 -26.89 27.17
C ASN A 619 11.15 -26.41 28.08
N GLY A 620 10.21 -27.29 28.47
CA GLY A 620 9.04 -26.89 29.26
C GLY A 620 9.42 -26.42 30.67
N LYS A 621 10.33 -27.14 31.34
CA LYS A 621 10.69 -26.89 32.74
C LYS A 621 11.49 -25.58 32.92
N LEU A 622 12.35 -25.24 31.96
CA LEU A 622 13.11 -23.99 31.94
C LEU A 622 12.24 -22.78 31.59
N LYS A 623 11.30 -22.92 30.63
CA LYS A 623 10.25 -21.91 30.37
C LYS A 623 9.41 -21.66 31.63
N GLU A 624 8.96 -22.71 32.32
CA GLU A 624 8.15 -22.61 33.54
C GLU A 624 8.89 -21.89 34.68
N ILE A 625 10.17 -22.21 34.90
CA ILE A 625 11.00 -21.63 35.94
C ILE A 625 11.32 -20.15 35.63
N MET A 626 11.58 -19.81 34.36
CA MET A 626 11.81 -18.41 33.97
C MET A 626 10.53 -17.57 34.04
N ILE A 627 9.37 -18.13 33.67
CA ILE A 627 8.07 -17.48 33.87
C ILE A 627 7.79 -17.24 35.36
N GLN A 628 8.19 -18.18 36.24
CA GLN A 628 8.09 -18.01 37.69
C GLN A 628 9.05 -16.92 38.23
N MET A 629 10.27 -16.85 37.71
CA MET A 629 11.24 -15.82 38.08
C MET A 629 10.82 -14.43 37.61
N ASP A 630 10.36 -14.31 36.37
CA ASP A 630 9.85 -13.07 35.78
C ASP A 630 8.56 -12.61 36.49
N ARG A 631 7.70 -13.54 36.91
CA ARG A 631 6.55 -13.24 37.80
C ARG A 631 7.00 -12.70 39.16
N MET A 632 8.05 -13.24 39.77
CA MET A 632 8.56 -12.78 41.06
C MET A 632 9.26 -11.41 40.98
N GLU A 633 9.94 -11.12 39.87
CA GLU A 633 10.63 -9.85 39.64
C GLU A 633 9.64 -8.72 39.26
N ASN A 634 8.63 -9.02 38.44
CA ASN A 634 7.55 -8.10 38.09
C ASN A 634 6.64 -7.77 39.29
N HIS A 635 6.46 -8.70 40.24
CA HIS A 635 5.69 -8.47 41.48
C HIS A 635 6.41 -7.49 42.44
N LYS A 636 7.75 -7.40 42.39
CA LYS A 636 8.53 -6.41 43.15
C LYS A 636 8.44 -4.99 42.56
N ASN A 637 8.15 -4.87 41.26
CA ASN A 637 8.06 -3.59 40.54
C ASN A 637 6.63 -3.09 40.31
N GLY A 638 5.61 -3.77 40.86
CA GLY A 638 4.20 -3.38 40.68
C GLY A 638 3.62 -3.65 39.29
N ILE A 639 4.24 -4.54 38.50
CA ILE A 639 3.80 -4.90 37.15
C ILE A 639 2.84 -6.10 37.26
N ALA A 640 1.57 -5.88 36.96
CA ALA A 640 0.58 -6.95 36.92
C ALA A 640 0.70 -7.72 35.59
N THR A 641 1.05 -9.00 35.68
CA THR A 641 1.15 -9.93 34.53
C THR A 641 0.05 -10.98 34.61
N CYS A 642 -0.72 -11.14 33.54
CA CYS A 642 -1.79 -12.14 33.44
C CYS A 642 -1.72 -12.93 32.13
N SER A 643 -2.36 -14.09 32.06
CA SER A 643 -2.51 -14.82 30.80
C SER A 643 -3.54 -14.13 29.90
N LEU A 644 -3.28 -14.04 28.59
CA LEU A 644 -4.25 -13.54 27.60
C LEU A 644 -5.53 -14.39 27.56
N THR A 645 -5.39 -15.71 27.67
CA THR A 645 -6.52 -16.65 27.70
C THR A 645 -7.42 -16.43 28.91
N ALA A 646 -6.83 -16.09 30.06
CA ALA A 646 -7.57 -15.75 31.28
C ALA A 646 -8.37 -14.44 31.14
N HIS A 647 -8.07 -13.62 30.13
CA HIS A 647 -8.76 -12.38 29.79
C HIS A 647 -9.72 -12.54 28.59
N GLY A 648 -10.04 -13.78 28.18
CA GLY A 648 -11.00 -14.06 27.10
C GLY A 648 -10.45 -13.84 25.68
N SER A 649 -9.13 -13.76 25.51
CA SER A 649 -8.48 -13.76 24.18
C SER A 649 -8.34 -15.20 23.65
N PRO A 650 -8.53 -15.44 22.34
CA PRO A 650 -8.27 -16.75 21.74
C PRO A 650 -6.77 -17.04 21.57
N TRP A 651 -5.91 -16.05 21.84
CA TRP A 651 -4.46 -16.13 21.69
C TRP A 651 -3.76 -16.63 22.95
N ASN A 652 -2.75 -17.48 22.78
CA ASN A 652 -1.85 -17.87 23.86
C ASN A 652 -0.78 -16.80 24.11
N GLY A 653 -0.45 -16.57 25.38
CA GLY A 653 0.65 -15.68 25.78
C GLY A 653 0.33 -14.79 26.97
N SER A 654 1.05 -13.67 27.09
CA SER A 654 1.09 -12.83 28.29
C SER A 654 0.49 -11.44 28.08
N LEU A 655 -0.11 -10.89 29.13
CA LEU A 655 -0.67 -9.55 29.21
C LEU A 655 -0.02 -8.79 30.36
N HIS A 656 0.62 -7.67 30.04
CA HIS A 656 1.38 -6.84 30.96
C HIS A 656 0.71 -5.46 31.12
N PHE A 657 0.49 -5.02 32.35
CA PHE A 657 -0.14 -3.72 32.64
C PHE A 657 0.85 -2.70 33.21
N GLY A 658 0.71 -1.45 32.76
CA GLY A 658 1.43 -0.30 33.33
C GLY A 658 2.88 -0.17 32.91
N CYS A 659 3.41 -1.08 32.09
CA CYS A 659 4.79 -1.07 31.63
C CYS A 659 4.89 -0.96 30.10
N ARG A 660 6.10 -0.63 29.64
CA ARG A 660 6.50 -0.74 28.24
C ARG A 660 7.44 -1.93 28.09
N PRO A 661 7.45 -2.61 26.94
CA PRO A 661 8.40 -3.68 26.69
C PRO A 661 9.84 -3.16 26.78
N CYS A 662 10.69 -3.91 27.47
CA CYS A 662 12.13 -3.70 27.42
C CYS A 662 12.69 -4.39 26.18
N TRP A 663 12.90 -3.63 25.09
CA TRP A 663 13.34 -4.22 23.83
C TRP A 663 14.72 -4.88 23.93
N ASP A 664 15.62 -4.39 24.78
CA ASP A 664 16.96 -4.97 24.93
C ASP A 664 16.89 -6.41 25.48
N ASP A 665 16.09 -6.61 26.52
CA ASP A 665 15.88 -7.92 27.15
C ASP A 665 15.20 -8.88 26.19
N ILE A 666 14.17 -8.39 25.47
CA ILE A 666 13.44 -9.18 24.46
C ILE A 666 14.38 -9.65 23.35
N PHE A 667 15.17 -8.75 22.74
CA PHE A 667 16.07 -9.10 21.65
C PHE A 667 17.24 -9.98 22.13
N THR A 668 17.74 -9.74 23.35
CA THR A 668 18.74 -10.62 23.98
C THR A 668 18.18 -12.03 24.18
N HIS A 669 16.94 -12.15 24.66
CA HIS A 669 16.28 -13.43 24.85
C HIS A 669 16.05 -14.16 23.52
N LEU A 670 15.46 -13.47 22.53
CA LEU A 670 15.21 -14.02 21.20
C LEU A 670 16.51 -14.47 20.52
N GLY A 671 17.60 -13.70 20.69
CA GLY A 671 18.90 -14.08 20.17
C GLY A 671 19.47 -15.35 20.84
N LYS A 672 19.26 -15.52 22.14
CA LYS A 672 19.67 -16.76 22.82
C LYS A 672 18.81 -17.96 22.41
N LEU A 673 17.53 -17.74 22.14
CA LEU A 673 16.55 -18.77 21.80
C LEU A 673 16.73 -19.29 20.36
N TYR A 674 16.99 -18.40 19.41
CA TYR A 674 17.05 -18.71 17.98
C TYR A 674 18.46 -18.56 17.42
N GLN A 675 19.42 -19.27 18.01
CA GLN A 675 20.83 -19.22 17.61
C GLN A 675 21.03 -19.67 16.15
N ALA A 676 21.84 -18.92 15.41
CA ALA A 676 22.18 -19.16 14.01
C ALA A 676 20.97 -19.19 13.04
N GLN A 677 19.90 -18.43 13.36
CA GLN A 677 18.74 -18.28 12.47
C GLN A 677 18.56 -16.83 12.01
N ASP A 678 18.01 -16.68 10.81
CA ASP A 678 17.53 -15.40 10.29
C ASP A 678 16.14 -15.09 10.87
N ILE A 679 16.05 -13.98 11.60
CA ILE A 679 14.84 -13.56 12.30
C ILE A 679 14.22 -12.38 11.56
N GLY A 680 12.99 -12.54 11.07
CA GLY A 680 12.23 -11.47 10.43
C GLY A 680 11.54 -10.58 11.45
N VAL A 681 11.99 -9.34 11.61
CA VAL A 681 11.41 -8.37 12.55
C VAL A 681 10.59 -7.33 11.78
N LEU A 682 9.27 -7.42 11.87
CA LEU A 682 8.35 -6.47 11.26
C LEU A 682 7.81 -5.54 12.34
N VAL A 683 7.85 -4.23 12.10
CA VAL A 683 7.37 -3.22 13.04
C VAL A 683 6.32 -2.29 12.43
N SER A 684 5.20 -2.08 13.14
CA SER A 684 4.15 -1.15 12.74
C SER A 684 3.67 -0.30 13.92
N GLY A 685 4.07 0.97 13.95
CA GLY A 685 3.78 1.86 15.08
C GLY A 685 4.39 3.25 14.93
N SER A 686 4.53 3.95 16.06
CA SER A 686 5.09 5.31 16.08
C SER A 686 6.52 5.36 15.52
N THR A 687 6.94 6.51 15.01
CA THR A 687 8.34 6.72 14.55
C THR A 687 9.35 6.36 15.64
N SER A 688 9.07 6.71 16.91
CA SER A 688 9.93 6.37 18.04
C SER A 688 10.10 4.85 18.21
N MET A 689 8.98 4.10 18.22
CA MET A 689 9.01 2.64 18.36
C MET A 689 9.78 1.99 17.20
N ARG A 690 9.60 2.49 15.98
CA ARG A 690 10.32 2.00 14.81
C ARG A 690 11.81 2.24 14.90
N GLN A 691 12.24 3.38 15.43
CA GLN A 691 13.66 3.70 15.65
C GLN A 691 14.24 2.83 16.77
N ASP A 692 13.54 2.68 17.89
CA ASP A 692 13.98 1.85 19.01
C ASP A 692 14.18 0.38 18.57
N VAL A 693 13.22 -0.18 17.82
CA VAL A 693 13.31 -1.55 17.28
C VAL A 693 14.45 -1.68 16.25
N ALA A 694 14.63 -0.69 15.38
CA ALA A 694 15.74 -0.69 14.41
C ALA A 694 17.11 -0.66 15.13
N GLU A 695 17.22 0.08 16.23
CA GLU A 695 18.41 0.16 17.06
C GLU A 695 18.72 -1.20 17.68
N GLN A 696 17.70 -1.91 18.17
CA GLN A 696 17.88 -3.25 18.71
C GLN A 696 18.25 -4.29 17.66
N CYS A 697 17.63 -4.25 16.47
CA CYS A 697 18.02 -5.12 15.37
C CYS A 697 19.50 -4.92 15.01
N ARG A 698 19.97 -3.65 14.98
CA ARG A 698 21.37 -3.32 14.72
C ARG A 698 22.29 -3.80 15.85
N LYS A 699 21.92 -3.57 17.11
CA LYS A 699 22.72 -3.95 18.30
C LYS A 699 22.93 -5.46 18.39
N HIS A 700 21.90 -6.25 18.06
CA HIS A 700 21.90 -7.70 18.24
C HIS A 700 22.23 -8.49 16.97
N THR A 701 22.44 -7.83 15.84
CA THR A 701 22.91 -8.47 14.60
C THR A 701 24.43 -8.38 14.54
N ASN A 702 25.10 -9.52 14.42
CA ASN A 702 26.55 -9.55 14.25
C ASN A 702 26.91 -9.72 12.77
N ILE A 703 27.46 -8.66 12.15
CA ILE A 703 27.85 -8.68 10.72
C ILE A 703 29.26 -9.26 10.51
N ILE A 704 30.10 -9.32 11.56
CA ILE A 704 31.55 -9.48 11.41
C ILE A 704 32.10 -10.78 12.06
N GLY A 705 31.27 -11.68 12.62
CA GLY A 705 31.81 -12.83 13.37
C GLY A 705 31.02 -14.13 13.29
N THR A 706 31.67 -15.16 12.70
CA THR A 706 31.42 -16.62 12.81
C THR A 706 30.06 -17.15 12.37
N ALA A 707 30.03 -18.35 11.77
CA ALA A 707 28.86 -19.03 11.19
C ALA A 707 27.70 -19.34 12.16
N SER A 708 27.74 -18.83 13.40
CA SER A 708 26.78 -19.08 14.48
C SER A 708 26.03 -17.83 14.97
N SER A 709 26.13 -16.70 14.27
CA SER A 709 25.50 -15.44 14.70
C SER A 709 24.09 -15.25 14.13
N ASN A 710 23.19 -14.71 14.97
CA ASN A 710 21.83 -14.35 14.54
C ASN A 710 21.82 -13.09 13.70
N VAL A 711 20.90 -13.05 12.73
CA VAL A 711 20.65 -11.86 11.91
C VAL A 711 19.21 -11.41 12.11
N PHE A 712 19.03 -10.21 12.66
CA PHE A 712 17.71 -9.59 12.80
C PHE A 712 17.44 -8.71 11.57
N HIS A 713 16.49 -9.13 10.74
CA HIS A 713 16.08 -8.40 9.54
C HIS A 713 14.97 -7.41 9.88
N TYR A 714 15.30 -6.13 9.88
CA TYR A 714 14.35 -5.06 10.19
C TYR A 714 13.47 -4.69 8.98
N HIS A 715 12.15 -4.67 9.19
CA HIS A 715 11.14 -4.28 8.20
C HIS A 715 10.14 -3.30 8.83
N SER A 716 10.06 -2.08 8.30
CA SER A 716 9.10 -1.07 8.77
C SER A 716 7.82 -1.11 7.94
N ILE A 717 6.69 -1.43 8.57
CA ILE A 717 5.35 -1.38 7.98
C ILE A 717 4.64 -0.13 8.51
N SER A 718 4.70 0.98 7.76
CA SER A 718 4.15 2.27 8.19
C SER A 718 3.47 3.01 7.04
N PHE A 719 2.39 3.71 7.37
CA PHE A 719 1.59 4.55 6.47
C PHE A 719 1.78 6.03 6.79
N ASP A 720 3.03 6.47 6.97
CA ASP A 720 3.35 7.90 7.16
C ASP A 720 3.25 8.63 5.79
N LEU A 721 2.03 8.77 5.27
CA LEU A 721 1.71 9.67 4.15
C LEU A 721 1.95 11.12 4.56
#